data_AF-A0A2S4UYT5-F1
#
_entry.id   AF-A0A2S4UYT5-F1
#
_cell.length_a   1.000
_cell.length_b   1.000
_cell.length_c   1.000
_cell.angle_alpha   90.00
_cell.angle_beta   90.00
_cell.angle_gamma   90.00
#
_symmetry.space_group_name_H-M   'P 1'
#
loop_
_entity.id
_entity.type
_entity.pdbx_description
1 polymer ?
#
loop_
_entity_poly.entity_id
_entity_poly.type
_entity_poly.pdbx_seq_one_letter_code
_entity_poly.pdbx_strand_id
1 'polypeptide(L)'
;MAQNADNAIEQEPQSLYHCLRHIFTSEGINTVEDYNGLDEKETEYRLLQIHMLTVNPGYGQRHQKATIEMLSLIKSGSFEPFKPIVNVILGNEVKSNHEMYDLIAKEFTDLTSPSPITTASFADSSNLRSDLLPTLKLELDQLMYVDVPDLVEHLFRHHHVDFAEILQTHETSIQQMYNEPIDDTSEASVLAWITPIVEICFSWLKEAGLKEQLSRAWACPKGYLKGIEGKRRLDCAIVSQSLKRSNQLEDVLVPVELKKKDYDDRDANLCLARYVNQVFVAQPTRSYVIGLTFCGTSMRLWQFDRSGAIGSESFDIKKDEDNFSKFLTIILFLLTSNKQVLGFDPSFIDIPGQASTNTGESQMIQIGTEPNRQELIIDRLLFRAQSICGRGTTCWQAHLSGDELTKFVVKDSWQPDHREVEGDMLREVTEKNIRHMARYHHHEQVKVAEQIVDVESYVRAGIAFTNGEKFRTTDQSVNSTHSYDFTNRFHRRLILKDVGESIRTVDSPVRLLEALEGCIKGHQELLGLGYLHRDISLANLMINTQNDPERKSFLIDLDVAIRYPSPNDQARATRTGTKVFMSINLLAGKDAHNFVDDLESFFWVLIWICIHYPKHQRTTPNLTDWNQTPMETLLQIKRGFLAHPRDLTAKFTPLYKQSKALITCVLLFAEIMAGPSVRKLDSALLYHQILRIFKQAQREMIEGQ
;
A
#
# COMPACT_ATOMS: atom_id res chain seq x y z
N MET A 1 59.80 -22.72 -30.90
CA MET A 1 58.89 -23.89 -30.95
C MET A 1 57.52 -23.41 -30.55
N ALA A 2 56.53 -23.83 -31.33
CA ALA A 2 55.23 -23.20 -31.49
C ALA A 2 54.36 -23.17 -30.23
N GLN A 3 53.62 -22.07 -30.13
CA GLN A 3 52.34 -21.95 -29.44
C GLN A 3 51.34 -22.93 -30.04
N ASN A 4 50.71 -23.76 -29.22
CA ASN A 4 49.39 -24.32 -29.51
C ASN A 4 48.45 -23.80 -28.42
N ALA A 5 47.77 -22.71 -28.74
CA ALA A 5 46.54 -22.30 -28.11
C ALA A 5 45.43 -23.16 -28.72
N ASP A 6 44.78 -23.98 -27.90
CA ASP A 6 43.52 -24.62 -28.26
C ASP A 6 42.54 -24.48 -27.08
N ASN A 7 41.46 -23.76 -27.38
CA ASN A 7 40.09 -23.99 -26.94
C ASN A 7 39.74 -23.79 -25.45
N ALA A 8 39.49 -22.53 -25.10
CA ALA A 8 38.36 -22.17 -24.25
C ALA A 8 37.49 -21.16 -25.02
N ILE A 9 36.50 -21.65 -25.76
CA ILE A 9 35.45 -20.81 -26.33
C ILE A 9 34.53 -20.43 -25.17
N GLU A 10 34.72 -19.21 -24.65
CA GLU A 10 33.67 -18.51 -23.90
C GLU A 10 32.49 -18.30 -24.86
N GLN A 11 31.38 -18.99 -24.63
CA GLN A 11 30.13 -18.70 -25.34
C GLN A 11 29.61 -17.35 -24.86
N GLU A 12 29.72 -16.34 -25.71
CA GLU A 12 29.00 -15.07 -25.56
C GLU A 12 27.49 -15.33 -25.34
N PRO A 13 26.79 -14.51 -24.53
CA PRO A 13 25.34 -14.57 -24.47
C PRO A 13 24.76 -14.31 -25.87
N GLN A 14 23.97 -15.25 -26.38
CA GLN A 14 23.34 -15.13 -27.70
C GLN A 14 22.56 -13.80 -27.78
N SER A 15 22.80 -13.02 -28.84
CA SER A 15 22.09 -11.77 -29.08
C SER A 15 20.57 -12.02 -29.25
N LEU A 16 19.74 -11.03 -28.89
CA LEU A 16 18.29 -11.07 -29.04
C LEU A 16 17.89 -11.46 -30.46
N TYR A 17 18.57 -10.92 -31.48
CA TYR A 17 18.36 -11.29 -32.87
C TYR A 17 18.53 -12.80 -33.10
N HIS A 18 19.60 -13.40 -32.57
CA HIS A 18 19.85 -14.84 -32.72
C HIS A 18 18.83 -15.69 -31.97
N CYS A 19 18.41 -15.28 -30.77
CA CYS A 19 17.36 -15.99 -30.03
C CYS A 19 16.00 -15.92 -30.73
N LEU A 20 15.64 -14.74 -31.26
CA LEU A 20 14.41 -14.54 -32.03
C LEU A 20 14.43 -15.32 -33.35
N ARG A 21 15.57 -15.36 -34.03
CA ARG A 21 15.74 -16.17 -35.25
C ARG A 21 15.61 -17.65 -34.97
N HIS A 22 16.19 -18.13 -33.87
CA HIS A 22 16.10 -19.53 -33.46
C HIS A 22 14.65 -20.00 -33.24
N ILE A 23 13.74 -19.12 -32.76
CA ILE A 23 12.31 -19.45 -32.59
C ILE A 23 11.67 -19.91 -33.90
N PHE A 24 12.05 -19.30 -35.02
CA PHE A 24 11.50 -19.63 -36.34
C PHE A 24 12.28 -20.77 -37.01
N THR A 25 13.61 -20.70 -37.01
CA THR A 25 14.43 -21.63 -37.79
C THR A 25 14.53 -23.03 -37.18
N SER A 26 14.33 -23.18 -35.86
CA SER A 26 14.39 -24.49 -35.18
C SER A 26 13.33 -25.49 -35.64
N GLU A 27 12.24 -25.01 -36.25
CA GLU A 27 11.10 -25.80 -36.70
C GLU A 27 10.85 -25.66 -38.21
N GLY A 28 11.86 -25.19 -38.96
CA GLY A 28 11.84 -25.18 -40.43
C GLY A 28 11.25 -23.92 -41.10
N ILE A 29 10.91 -22.87 -40.35
CA ILE A 29 10.42 -21.59 -40.90
C ILE A 29 11.64 -20.73 -41.25
N ASN A 30 12.03 -20.72 -42.52
CA ASN A 30 13.29 -20.10 -42.97
C ASN A 30 13.08 -18.82 -43.79
N THR A 31 11.86 -18.62 -44.32
CA THR A 31 11.51 -17.50 -45.20
C THR A 31 10.23 -16.79 -44.72
N VAL A 32 10.02 -15.56 -45.18
CA VAL A 32 8.79 -14.80 -44.88
C VAL A 32 7.58 -15.50 -45.50
N GLU A 33 7.76 -16.18 -46.63
CA GLU A 33 6.76 -17.02 -47.27
C GLU A 33 6.35 -18.20 -46.38
N ASP A 34 7.29 -18.85 -45.70
CA ASP A 34 7.00 -19.93 -44.73
C ASP A 34 6.17 -19.40 -43.55
N TYR A 35 6.51 -18.20 -43.06
CA TYR A 35 5.76 -17.55 -41.98
C TYR A 35 4.33 -17.17 -42.40
N ASN A 36 4.15 -16.64 -43.61
CA ASN A 36 2.83 -16.31 -44.14
C ASN A 36 1.97 -17.55 -44.42
N GLY A 37 2.56 -18.75 -44.46
CA GLY A 37 1.88 -20.03 -44.62
C GLY A 37 1.43 -20.69 -43.31
N LEU A 38 1.74 -20.10 -42.15
CA LEU A 38 1.34 -20.61 -40.84
C LEU A 38 -0.17 -20.45 -40.61
N ASP A 39 -0.77 -21.40 -39.88
CA ASP A 39 -2.13 -21.21 -39.38
C ASP A 39 -2.17 -20.19 -38.23
N GLU A 40 -3.37 -19.73 -37.88
CA GLU A 40 -3.58 -18.67 -36.89
C GLU A 40 -3.01 -19.04 -35.50
N LYS A 41 -3.12 -20.32 -35.11
CA LYS A 41 -2.71 -20.82 -33.80
C LYS A 41 -1.20 -20.99 -33.72
N GLU A 42 -0.57 -21.43 -34.80
CA GLU A 42 0.88 -21.53 -34.91
C GLU A 42 1.50 -20.13 -34.97
N THR A 43 0.87 -19.19 -35.68
CA THR A 43 1.28 -17.79 -35.72
C THR A 43 1.21 -17.16 -34.33
N GLU A 44 0.09 -17.36 -33.61
CA GLU A 44 -0.08 -16.91 -32.22
C GLU A 44 1.03 -17.45 -31.32
N TYR A 45 1.30 -18.76 -31.38
CA TYR A 45 2.33 -19.41 -30.57
C TYR A 45 3.73 -18.82 -30.80
N ARG A 46 4.14 -18.62 -32.06
CA ARG A 46 5.46 -18.06 -32.40
C ARG A 46 5.61 -16.61 -31.94
N LEU A 47 4.57 -15.80 -32.14
CA LEU A 47 4.59 -14.41 -31.70
C LEU A 47 4.58 -14.29 -30.17
N LEU A 48 3.96 -15.22 -29.43
CA LEU A 48 4.05 -15.28 -27.97
C LEU A 48 5.48 -15.57 -27.49
N GLN A 49 6.22 -16.44 -28.18
CA GLN A 49 7.62 -16.71 -27.86
C GLN A 49 8.52 -15.50 -28.11
N ILE A 50 8.28 -14.76 -29.20
CA ILE A 50 8.94 -13.48 -29.48
C ILE A 50 8.65 -12.50 -28.35
N HIS A 51 7.37 -12.33 -27.99
CA HIS A 51 6.96 -11.47 -26.88
C HIS A 51 7.73 -11.80 -25.60
N MET A 52 7.81 -13.08 -25.21
CA MET A 52 8.53 -13.51 -24.01
C MET A 52 10.03 -13.12 -24.01
N LEU A 53 10.71 -13.21 -25.17
CA LEU A 53 12.12 -12.82 -25.28
C LEU A 53 12.33 -11.31 -25.29
N THR A 54 11.32 -10.54 -25.70
CA THR A 54 11.37 -9.08 -25.74
C THR A 54 11.04 -8.41 -24.41
N VAL A 55 10.55 -9.17 -23.42
CA VAL A 55 10.38 -8.72 -22.03
C VAL A 55 11.76 -8.64 -21.36
N ASN A 56 12.51 -7.55 -21.59
CA ASN A 56 13.79 -7.29 -20.93
C ASN A 56 13.75 -6.00 -20.10
N PRO A 57 13.98 -6.05 -18.77
CA PRO A 57 13.88 -4.90 -17.88
C PRO A 57 15.03 -3.89 -18.00
N GLY A 58 16.06 -4.13 -18.82
CA GLY A 58 17.24 -3.25 -18.94
C GLY A 58 17.08 -1.97 -19.78
N TYR A 59 15.96 -1.79 -20.50
CA TYR A 59 15.86 -0.77 -21.56
C TYR A 59 14.81 0.36 -21.33
N GLY A 60 14.08 0.39 -20.21
CA GLY A 60 13.22 1.53 -19.80
C GLY A 60 11.75 1.49 -20.29
N GLN A 61 10.98 2.56 -19.98
CA GLN A 61 9.50 2.63 -20.13
C GLN A 61 8.97 2.46 -21.57
N ARG A 62 9.73 2.88 -22.59
CA ARG A 62 9.28 2.81 -24.00
C ARG A 62 9.10 1.38 -24.50
N HIS A 63 9.93 0.43 -24.04
CA HIS A 63 9.81 -0.98 -24.42
C HIS A 63 8.68 -1.68 -23.67
N GLN A 64 8.41 -1.31 -22.41
CA GLN A 64 7.29 -1.87 -21.66
C GLN A 64 5.95 -1.63 -22.37
N LYS A 65 5.74 -0.44 -22.94
CA LYS A 65 4.53 -0.10 -23.70
C LYS A 65 4.42 -0.93 -24.98
N ALA A 66 5.52 -1.06 -25.73
CA ALA A 66 5.58 -1.91 -26.93
C ALA A 66 5.29 -3.38 -26.64
N THR A 67 5.85 -3.93 -25.57
CA THR A 67 5.63 -5.33 -25.15
C THR A 67 4.18 -5.58 -24.76
N ILE A 68 3.50 -4.63 -24.12
CA ILE A 68 2.06 -4.71 -23.79
C ILE A 68 1.22 -4.75 -25.08
N GLU A 69 1.52 -3.87 -26.03
CA GLU A 69 0.77 -3.78 -27.29
C GLU A 69 0.97 -5.01 -28.18
N MET A 70 2.20 -5.55 -28.23
CA MET A 70 2.46 -6.83 -28.89
C MET A 70 1.53 -7.93 -28.34
N LEU A 71 1.42 -8.06 -27.01
CA LEU A 71 0.55 -9.08 -26.42
C LEU A 71 -0.93 -8.86 -26.72
N SER A 72 -1.37 -7.59 -26.80
CA SER A 72 -2.73 -7.21 -27.19
C SER A 72 -3.05 -7.66 -28.62
N LEU A 73 -2.16 -7.34 -29.56
CA LEU A 73 -2.31 -7.65 -30.98
C LEU A 73 -2.32 -9.15 -31.24
N ILE A 74 -1.42 -9.91 -30.59
CA ILE A 74 -1.39 -11.38 -30.65
C ILE A 74 -2.73 -11.98 -30.24
N LYS A 75 -3.32 -11.51 -29.14
CA LYS A 75 -4.60 -12.03 -28.64
C LYS A 75 -5.81 -11.66 -29.48
N SER A 76 -5.73 -10.54 -30.18
CA SER A 76 -6.78 -10.09 -31.09
C SER A 76 -6.74 -10.79 -32.46
N GLY A 77 -5.80 -11.72 -32.67
CA GLY A 77 -5.54 -12.33 -33.98
C GLY A 77 -4.96 -11.34 -35.00
N SER A 78 -4.51 -10.17 -34.55
CA SER A 78 -3.99 -9.10 -35.40
C SER A 78 -2.48 -9.24 -35.57
N PHE A 79 -2.07 -10.07 -36.53
CA PHE A 79 -0.65 -10.39 -36.74
C PHE A 79 0.07 -9.47 -37.74
N GLU A 80 -0.69 -8.70 -38.54
CA GLU A 80 -0.14 -7.76 -39.53
C GLU A 80 0.95 -6.81 -38.95
N PRO A 81 0.78 -6.22 -37.75
CA PRO A 81 1.79 -5.33 -37.18
C PRO A 81 3.13 -5.99 -36.84
N PHE A 82 3.20 -7.33 -36.81
CA PHE A 82 4.45 -8.06 -36.56
C PHE A 82 5.29 -8.28 -37.81
N LYS A 83 4.73 -8.11 -39.01
CA LYS A 83 5.44 -8.33 -40.28
C LYS A 83 6.77 -7.57 -40.39
N PRO A 84 6.90 -6.29 -39.97
CA PRO A 84 8.17 -5.58 -40.01
C PRO A 84 9.27 -6.27 -39.17
N ILE A 85 8.92 -6.79 -37.99
CA ILE A 85 9.85 -7.52 -37.13
C ILE A 85 10.20 -8.87 -37.74
N VAL A 86 9.20 -9.62 -38.21
CA VAL A 86 9.40 -10.95 -38.81
C VAL A 86 10.28 -10.87 -40.06
N ASN A 87 10.05 -9.87 -40.90
CA ASN A 87 10.87 -9.62 -42.09
C ASN A 87 12.34 -9.37 -41.75
N VAL A 88 12.61 -8.65 -40.65
CA VAL A 88 13.97 -8.42 -40.16
C VAL A 88 14.60 -9.72 -39.64
N ILE A 89 13.87 -10.51 -38.87
CA ILE A 89 14.38 -11.76 -38.28
C ILE A 89 14.72 -12.79 -39.38
N LEU A 90 13.88 -12.88 -40.42
CA LEU A 90 14.01 -13.87 -41.50
C LEU A 90 14.83 -13.37 -42.70
N GLY A 91 14.96 -12.05 -42.88
CA GLY A 91 15.64 -11.39 -44.00
C GLY A 91 17.18 -11.45 -44.02
N ASN A 92 17.81 -12.21 -43.12
CA ASN A 92 19.27 -12.38 -43.00
C ASN A 92 20.07 -11.11 -42.65
N GLU A 93 19.42 -10.03 -42.24
CA GLU A 93 20.09 -8.83 -41.72
C GLU A 93 20.28 -8.92 -40.20
N VAL A 94 21.48 -9.32 -39.76
CA VAL A 94 21.81 -9.37 -38.33
C VAL A 94 21.76 -7.98 -37.71
N LYS A 95 20.91 -7.79 -36.70
CA LYS A 95 20.81 -6.54 -35.92
C LYS A 95 21.35 -6.72 -34.51
N SER A 96 21.92 -5.66 -33.93
CA SER A 96 22.29 -5.61 -32.53
C SER A 96 21.06 -5.63 -31.61
N ASN A 97 21.24 -5.95 -30.33
CA ASN A 97 20.15 -5.91 -29.35
C ASN A 97 19.47 -4.55 -29.32
N HIS A 98 20.24 -3.45 -29.33
CA HIS A 98 19.70 -2.09 -29.27
C HIS A 98 18.81 -1.78 -30.48
N GLU A 99 19.27 -2.12 -31.69
CA GLU A 99 18.49 -1.93 -32.92
C GLU A 99 17.22 -2.78 -32.95
N MET A 100 17.27 -4.00 -32.42
CA MET A 100 16.08 -4.85 -32.30
C MET A 100 15.06 -4.25 -31.33
N TYR A 101 15.50 -3.76 -30.17
CA TYR A 101 14.61 -3.12 -29.20
C TYR A 101 14.01 -1.82 -29.73
N ASP A 102 14.77 -0.99 -30.44
CA ASP A 102 14.28 0.26 -31.03
C ASP A 102 13.25 -0.01 -32.14
N LEU A 103 13.48 -1.04 -32.96
CA LEU A 103 12.49 -1.51 -33.94
C LEU A 103 11.19 -1.92 -33.25
N ILE A 104 11.27 -2.75 -32.22
CA ILE A 104 10.09 -3.18 -31.45
C ILE A 104 9.38 -1.98 -30.81
N ALA A 105 10.12 -1.03 -30.22
CA ALA A 105 9.52 0.15 -29.62
C ALA A 105 8.74 0.94 -30.67
N LYS A 106 9.36 1.20 -31.83
CA LYS A 106 8.78 1.99 -32.93
C LYS A 106 7.47 1.40 -33.45
N GLU A 107 7.39 0.08 -33.60
CA GLU A 107 6.21 -0.55 -34.21
C GLU A 107 5.01 -0.65 -33.26
N PHE A 108 5.19 -0.55 -31.93
CA PHE A 108 4.17 -0.94 -30.95
C PHE A 108 3.87 0.10 -29.84
N THR A 109 4.38 1.34 -29.90
CA THR A 109 4.22 2.32 -28.80
C THR A 109 2.97 3.21 -28.86
N ASP A 110 2.15 3.23 -29.92
CA ASP A 110 1.06 4.23 -30.07
C ASP A 110 -0.36 3.71 -29.87
N LEU A 111 -0.52 2.52 -29.29
CA LEU A 111 -1.83 1.91 -29.11
C LEU A 111 -2.01 1.45 -27.66
N THR A 112 -3.21 1.71 -27.13
CA THR A 112 -3.87 1.13 -25.93
C THR A 112 -3.76 1.75 -24.52
N SER A 113 -4.90 1.53 -23.84
CA SER A 113 -5.35 1.89 -22.47
C SER A 113 -5.60 0.60 -21.65
N PRO A 114 -5.49 0.58 -20.30
CA PRO A 114 -5.89 -0.57 -19.46
C PRO A 114 -6.97 -0.29 -18.38
N SER A 115 -7.60 -1.37 -17.90
CA SER A 115 -8.71 -1.46 -16.92
C SER A 115 -8.27 -1.56 -15.43
N PRO A 116 -9.18 -1.38 -14.44
CA PRO A 116 -8.84 -0.92 -13.08
C PRO A 116 -8.64 -2.00 -11.99
N ILE A 117 -7.87 -1.66 -10.94
CA ILE A 117 -7.49 -2.49 -9.79
C ILE A 117 -7.72 -1.71 -8.49
N THR A 118 -8.26 -2.32 -7.44
CA THR A 118 -8.23 -1.81 -6.06
C THR A 118 -6.88 -2.13 -5.38
N THR A 119 -6.11 -1.12 -4.97
CA THR A 119 -4.67 -1.17 -4.63
C THR A 119 -4.29 -1.40 -3.15
N ALA A 120 -5.13 -2.04 -2.33
CA ALA A 120 -4.87 -2.09 -0.88
C ALA A 120 -3.90 -3.19 -0.38
N SER A 121 -3.13 -3.87 -1.23
CA SER A 121 -2.35 -5.04 -0.83
C SER A 121 -1.07 -5.20 -1.67
N PHE A 122 -0.04 -4.39 -1.35
CA PHE A 122 1.32 -4.58 -1.88
C PHE A 122 2.05 -5.64 -1.05
N ALA A 123 2.65 -6.63 -1.71
CA ALA A 123 3.26 -7.80 -1.07
C ALA A 123 4.52 -7.52 -0.24
N ASP A 124 5.14 -6.36 -0.46
CA ASP A 124 6.25 -5.85 0.33
C ASP A 124 6.05 -4.34 0.39
N SER A 125 5.48 -3.82 1.48
CA SER A 125 5.45 -2.38 1.74
C SER A 125 6.86 -1.76 1.86
N SER A 126 7.91 -2.60 1.86
CA SER A 126 9.30 -2.15 1.91
C SER A 126 9.95 -1.89 0.54
N ASN A 127 9.36 -2.34 -0.58
CA ASN A 127 10.07 -2.36 -1.87
C ASN A 127 9.31 -1.58 -2.96
N LEU A 128 9.56 -0.26 -3.00
CA LEU A 128 9.69 0.64 -4.18
C LEU A 128 9.28 2.07 -3.77
N ARG A 129 10.17 2.71 -2.98
CA ARG A 129 10.05 4.12 -2.55
C ARG A 129 10.19 5.12 -3.71
N SER A 130 10.42 4.67 -4.94
CA SER A 130 10.48 5.50 -6.16
C SER A 130 9.11 5.91 -6.71
N ASP A 131 8.01 5.24 -6.32
CA ASP A 131 6.68 5.37 -6.98
C ASP A 131 5.56 5.93 -6.08
N LEU A 132 5.92 6.64 -5.00
CA LEU A 132 4.94 7.21 -4.07
C LEU A 132 4.02 8.24 -4.76
N LEU A 133 4.56 9.11 -5.61
CA LEU A 133 3.77 10.19 -6.23
C LEU A 133 2.73 9.66 -7.24
N PRO A 134 3.06 8.74 -8.17
CA PRO A 134 2.05 8.10 -9.02
C PRO A 134 0.94 7.40 -8.22
N THR A 135 1.31 6.70 -7.15
CA THR A 135 0.34 6.00 -6.28
C THR A 135 -0.58 6.99 -5.58
N LEU A 136 -0.03 8.05 -4.98
CA LEU A 136 -0.81 9.10 -4.31
C LEU A 136 -1.72 9.86 -5.28
N LYS A 137 -1.25 10.13 -6.51
CA LYS A 137 -2.07 10.76 -7.55
C LYS A 137 -3.31 9.91 -7.82
N LEU A 138 -3.15 8.61 -8.08
CA LEU A 138 -4.27 7.70 -8.30
C LEU A 138 -5.17 7.54 -7.07
N GLU A 139 -4.57 7.49 -5.88
CA GLU A 139 -5.28 7.32 -4.62
C GLU A 139 -6.19 8.50 -4.28
N LEU A 140 -5.76 9.74 -4.59
CA LEU A 140 -6.49 10.97 -4.28
C LEU A 140 -7.29 11.53 -5.46
N ASP A 141 -7.15 10.97 -6.66
CA ASP A 141 -7.85 11.47 -7.85
C ASP A 141 -9.37 11.50 -7.60
N GLN A 142 -9.96 12.69 -7.75
CA GLN A 142 -11.39 12.95 -7.55
C GLN A 142 -11.93 12.69 -6.12
N LEU A 143 -11.05 12.43 -5.14
CA LEU A 143 -11.38 12.35 -3.72
C LEU A 143 -10.97 13.61 -2.95
N MET A 144 -10.43 14.61 -3.64
CA MET A 144 -10.14 15.94 -3.10
C MET A 144 -11.23 16.92 -3.52
N TYR A 145 -11.75 17.69 -2.56
CA TYR A 145 -12.70 18.76 -2.80
C TYR A 145 -12.06 20.10 -2.45
N VAL A 146 -12.07 21.05 -3.36
CA VAL A 146 -11.60 22.42 -3.17
C VAL A 146 -12.77 23.37 -3.02
N ASP A 147 -12.53 24.53 -2.44
CA ASP A 147 -13.51 25.62 -2.34
C ASP A 147 -14.78 25.18 -1.60
N VAL A 148 -14.58 24.35 -0.55
CA VAL A 148 -15.64 23.95 0.35
C VAL A 148 -16.09 25.17 1.17
N PRO A 149 -17.35 25.61 1.03
CA PRO A 149 -17.84 26.79 1.74
C PRO A 149 -17.79 26.60 3.26
N ASP A 150 -17.48 27.67 3.98
CA ASP A 150 -17.48 27.76 5.44
C ASP A 150 -16.56 26.75 6.17
N LEU A 151 -15.62 26.08 5.47
CA LEU A 151 -14.76 25.06 6.10
C LEU A 151 -13.93 25.63 7.26
N VAL A 152 -13.41 26.85 7.10
CA VAL A 152 -12.58 27.51 8.11
C VAL A 152 -13.42 27.81 9.36
N GLU A 153 -14.59 28.38 9.16
CA GLU A 153 -15.56 28.75 10.18
C GLU A 153 -16.11 27.50 10.91
N HIS A 154 -16.28 26.41 10.16
CA HIS A 154 -16.73 25.12 10.69
C HIS A 154 -15.73 24.53 11.70
N LEU A 155 -14.42 24.60 11.40
CA LEU A 155 -13.37 24.11 12.31
C LEU A 155 -13.30 24.91 13.61
N PHE A 156 -13.68 26.19 13.59
CA PHE A 156 -13.64 27.05 14.77
C PHE A 156 -14.85 26.90 15.71
N ARG A 157 -15.98 26.36 15.22
CA ARG A 157 -17.29 26.41 15.89
C ARG A 157 -17.29 25.89 17.34
N HIS A 158 -16.38 24.98 17.67
CA HIS A 158 -16.29 24.34 18.99
C HIS A 158 -14.99 24.69 19.74
N HIS A 159 -14.22 25.67 19.28
CA HIS A 159 -13.01 26.11 19.96
C HIS A 159 -13.34 27.07 21.12
N HIS A 160 -12.65 26.92 22.25
CA HIS A 160 -12.96 27.67 23.48
C HIS A 160 -12.27 29.04 23.59
N VAL A 161 -11.49 29.43 22.58
CA VAL A 161 -10.71 30.69 22.58
C VAL A 161 -11.43 31.72 21.72
N ASP A 162 -11.65 32.91 22.27
CA ASP A 162 -12.18 34.06 21.51
C ASP A 162 -11.03 34.74 20.76
N PHE A 163 -10.86 34.37 19.49
CA PHE A 163 -9.83 34.96 18.65
C PHE A 163 -10.13 36.42 18.29
N ALA A 164 -11.40 36.83 18.27
CA ALA A 164 -11.77 38.21 17.91
C ALA A 164 -11.30 39.18 19.00
N GLU A 165 -11.45 38.82 20.28
CA GLU A 165 -10.93 39.62 21.41
C GLU A 165 -9.40 39.79 21.35
N ILE A 166 -8.68 38.71 21.04
CA ILE A 166 -7.21 38.74 20.90
C ILE A 166 -6.80 39.68 19.75
N LEU A 167 -7.45 39.55 18.59
CA LEU A 167 -7.13 40.39 17.43
C LEU A 167 -7.46 41.86 17.70
N GLN A 168 -8.60 42.16 18.33
CA GLN A 168 -8.99 43.53 18.69
C GLN A 168 -7.97 44.20 19.62
N THR A 169 -7.40 43.44 20.57
CA THR A 169 -6.38 43.95 21.50
C THR A 169 -5.10 44.38 20.78
N HIS A 170 -4.84 43.85 19.58
CA HIS A 170 -3.62 44.08 18.81
C HIS A 170 -3.86 44.75 17.44
N GLU A 171 -5.00 45.43 17.24
CA GLU A 171 -5.41 46.04 15.97
C GLU A 171 -4.32 46.92 15.32
N THR A 172 -3.66 47.79 16.10
CA THR A 172 -2.58 48.66 15.60
C THR A 172 -1.39 47.85 15.07
N SER A 173 -1.00 46.77 15.74
CA SER A 173 0.08 45.89 15.31
C SER A 173 -0.30 45.09 14.06
N ILE A 174 -1.57 44.66 13.98
CA ILE A 174 -2.13 43.98 12.81
C ILE A 174 -2.04 44.88 11.58
N GLN A 175 -2.48 46.14 11.70
CA GLN A 175 -2.40 47.12 10.60
C GLN A 175 -0.96 47.37 10.15
N GLN A 176 0.00 47.43 11.09
CA GLN A 176 1.41 47.57 10.74
C GLN A 176 1.92 46.37 9.94
N MET A 177 1.69 45.14 10.41
CA MET A 177 2.11 43.91 9.73
C MET A 177 1.43 43.73 8.36
N TYR A 178 0.17 44.13 8.25
CA TYR A 178 -0.56 44.11 6.98
C TYR A 178 0.09 45.04 5.94
N ASN A 179 0.53 46.23 6.36
CA ASN A 179 1.14 47.22 5.46
C ASN A 179 2.62 46.93 5.13
N GLU A 180 3.27 45.95 5.78
CA GLU A 180 4.64 45.57 5.44
C GLU A 180 4.74 45.03 4.00
N PRO A 181 5.63 45.57 3.16
CA PRO A 181 5.81 45.09 1.80
C PRO A 181 6.46 43.71 1.78
N ILE A 182 6.09 42.90 0.79
CA ILE A 182 6.76 41.63 0.48
C ILE A 182 7.57 41.84 -0.79
N ASP A 183 8.88 41.52 -0.74
CA ASP A 183 9.82 41.76 -1.83
C ASP A 183 9.40 41.08 -3.15
N ASP A 184 9.01 39.81 -3.07
CA ASP A 184 8.45 39.04 -4.17
C ASP A 184 7.54 37.91 -3.67
N THR A 185 6.86 37.19 -4.57
CA THR A 185 6.03 36.03 -4.22
C THR A 185 6.82 34.71 -4.27
N SER A 186 8.13 34.74 -4.02
CA SER A 186 8.93 33.53 -3.91
C SER A 186 8.70 32.83 -2.57
N GLU A 187 8.93 31.52 -2.52
CA GLU A 187 8.81 30.72 -1.29
C GLU A 187 9.65 31.31 -0.14
N ALA A 188 10.86 31.79 -0.44
CA ALA A 188 11.77 32.36 0.56
C ALA A 188 11.26 33.70 1.13
N SER A 189 10.74 34.59 0.28
CA SER A 189 10.23 35.90 0.71
C SER A 189 8.92 35.78 1.48
N VAL A 190 7.99 34.95 0.99
CA VAL A 190 6.73 34.65 1.71
C VAL A 190 7.04 34.04 3.07
N LEU A 191 8.01 33.12 3.13
CA LEU A 191 8.43 32.52 4.38
C LEU A 191 9.05 33.55 5.36
N ALA A 192 9.92 34.42 4.86
CA ALA A 192 10.55 35.48 5.66
C ALA A 192 9.51 36.46 6.22
N TRP A 193 8.41 36.66 5.51
CA TRP A 193 7.29 37.49 5.94
C TRP A 193 6.36 36.79 6.95
N ILE A 194 5.97 35.54 6.71
CA ILE A 194 5.02 34.80 7.58
C ILE A 194 5.64 34.44 8.93
N THR A 195 6.91 34.03 8.95
CA THR A 195 7.58 33.54 10.17
C THR A 195 7.47 34.50 11.37
N PRO A 196 7.86 35.79 11.26
CA PRO A 196 7.75 36.73 12.37
C PRO A 196 6.29 36.98 12.79
N ILE A 197 5.32 36.92 11.87
CA ILE A 197 3.89 37.06 12.19
C ILE A 197 3.42 35.90 13.08
N VAL A 198 3.78 34.66 12.74
CA VAL A 198 3.45 33.48 13.55
C VAL A 198 4.14 33.54 14.93
N GLU A 199 5.38 34.03 14.98
CA GLU A 199 6.11 34.25 16.24
C GLU A 199 5.45 35.31 17.14
N ILE A 200 4.90 36.37 16.55
CA ILE A 200 4.14 37.39 17.28
C ILE A 200 2.83 36.81 17.84
N CYS A 201 2.13 35.96 17.08
CA CYS A 201 0.92 35.28 17.57
C CYS A 201 1.17 34.51 18.88
N PHE A 202 2.36 33.88 19.04
CA PHE A 202 2.73 33.25 20.31
C PHE A 202 2.82 34.23 21.48
N SER A 203 3.31 35.45 21.22
CA SER A 203 3.41 36.49 22.23
C SER A 203 2.03 36.96 22.68
N TRP A 204 1.12 37.17 21.74
CA TRP A 204 -0.28 37.51 22.02
C TRP A 204 -0.98 36.43 22.85
N LEU A 205 -0.82 35.16 22.50
CA LEU A 205 -1.38 34.04 23.28
C LEU A 205 -0.83 34.00 24.72
N LYS A 206 0.44 34.35 24.92
CA LYS A 206 1.08 34.42 26.23
C LYS A 206 0.54 35.58 27.07
N GLU A 207 0.29 36.73 26.44
CA GLU A 207 -0.30 37.92 27.06
C GLU A 207 -1.75 37.67 27.46
N ALA A 208 -2.53 36.97 26.62
CA ALA A 208 -3.89 36.51 26.89
C ALA A 208 -3.99 35.42 27.98
N GLY A 209 -2.87 35.00 28.58
CA GLY A 209 -2.85 34.03 29.68
C GLY A 209 -2.99 32.57 29.26
N LEU A 210 -3.00 32.25 27.96
CA LEU A 210 -3.19 30.89 27.40
C LEU A 210 -1.90 30.04 27.44
N LYS A 211 -1.15 30.12 28.55
CA LYS A 211 0.20 29.55 28.69
C LYS A 211 0.24 28.02 28.63
N GLU A 212 -0.79 27.34 29.11
CA GLU A 212 -0.89 25.87 29.12
C GLU A 212 -1.11 25.29 27.71
N GLN A 213 -1.62 26.09 26.76
CA GLN A 213 -1.83 25.69 25.36
C GLN A 213 -0.61 25.95 24.46
N LEU A 214 0.45 26.58 24.98
CA LEU A 214 1.71 26.84 24.26
C LEU A 214 2.55 25.57 24.01
N SER A 215 1.95 24.39 23.86
CA SER A 215 2.66 23.15 23.54
C SER A 215 3.00 23.01 22.05
N ARG A 216 3.00 24.13 21.31
CA ARG A 216 3.21 24.20 19.85
C ARG A 216 4.30 25.20 19.48
N ALA A 217 5.00 24.97 18.37
CA ALA A 217 6.00 25.88 17.81
C ALA A 217 5.85 25.98 16.28
N TRP A 218 6.20 27.12 15.70
CA TRP A 218 6.46 27.24 14.27
C TRP A 218 7.89 26.77 13.99
N ALA A 219 8.06 25.89 13.01
CA ALA A 219 9.36 25.35 12.64
C ALA A 219 9.52 25.27 11.13
N CYS A 220 10.66 25.73 10.64
CA CYS A 220 11.06 25.65 9.23
C CYS A 220 12.42 24.95 9.15
N PRO A 221 12.44 23.60 9.08
CA PRO A 221 13.66 22.82 9.23
C PRO A 221 14.68 23.13 8.13
N LYS A 222 15.87 23.61 8.53
CA LYS A 222 16.98 23.85 7.59
C LYS A 222 17.60 22.55 7.06
N GLY A 223 17.35 21.39 7.69
CA GLY A 223 17.88 20.08 7.29
C GLY A 223 16.80 19.14 6.79
N TYR A 224 17.21 17.98 6.27
CA TYR A 224 16.28 16.90 5.97
C TYR A 224 15.62 16.39 7.25
N LEU A 225 14.33 16.06 7.18
CA LEU A 225 13.64 15.43 8.30
C LEU A 225 14.26 14.05 8.56
N LYS A 226 14.60 13.77 9.82
CA LYS A 226 15.01 12.44 10.29
C LYS A 226 13.76 11.54 10.36
N GLY A 227 13.89 10.29 9.93
CA GLY A 227 12.76 9.36 9.76
C GLY A 227 12.23 9.28 8.31
N ILE A 228 12.74 10.12 7.40
CA ILE A 228 12.53 9.99 5.96
C ILE A 228 13.79 9.40 5.32
N GLU A 229 13.67 8.27 4.64
CA GLU A 229 14.70 7.84 3.67
C GLU A 229 14.56 8.67 2.38
N GLY A 230 15.22 9.83 2.37
CA GLY A 230 15.23 10.76 1.25
C GLY A 230 15.74 12.15 1.65
N LYS A 231 16.43 12.82 0.73
CA LYS A 231 16.85 14.22 0.89
C LYS A 231 15.66 15.16 0.71
N ARG A 232 14.69 15.22 1.64
CA ARG A 232 13.57 16.18 1.56
C ARG A 232 13.48 17.12 2.76
N ARG A 233 13.37 18.41 2.45
CA ARG A 233 13.21 19.51 3.41
C ARG A 233 11.72 19.86 3.43
N LEU A 234 11.12 19.82 4.61
CA LEU A 234 9.81 20.41 4.84
C LEU A 234 9.96 21.93 4.76
N ASP A 235 9.02 22.61 4.11
CA ASP A 235 9.08 24.07 4.02
C ASP A 235 8.89 24.65 5.43
N CYS A 236 7.70 24.43 6.01
CA CYS A 236 7.43 24.70 7.42
C CYS A 236 6.36 23.77 8.00
N ALA A 237 6.20 23.82 9.32
CA ALA A 237 5.10 23.21 10.03
C ALA A 237 4.85 23.87 11.39
N ILE A 238 3.65 23.63 11.92
CA ILE A 238 3.41 23.72 13.35
C ILE A 238 3.79 22.38 13.97
N VAL A 239 4.63 22.40 15.00
CA VAL A 239 5.20 21.23 15.67
C VAL A 239 4.95 21.25 17.18
N SER A 240 5.14 20.14 17.89
CA SER A 240 5.08 20.11 19.36
C SER A 240 6.27 20.85 20.02
N GLN A 241 6.02 21.64 21.08
CA GLN A 241 7.06 22.43 21.76
C GLN A 241 8.00 21.62 22.66
N SER A 242 7.54 20.47 23.19
CA SER A 242 8.29 19.64 24.14
C SER A 242 9.64 19.16 23.59
N LEU A 243 9.85 19.25 22.26
CA LEU A 243 11.05 18.80 21.59
C LEU A 243 11.49 19.77 20.47
N LYS A 244 11.67 21.06 20.79
CA LYS A 244 12.30 22.08 19.90
C LYS A 244 13.66 21.69 19.27
N ARG A 245 14.17 20.47 19.47
CA ARG A 245 15.48 19.97 19.05
C ARG A 245 15.43 18.76 18.09
N SER A 246 14.27 18.19 17.77
CA SER A 246 14.14 17.07 16.83
C SER A 246 13.55 17.51 15.48
N ASN A 247 14.28 17.27 14.39
CA ASN A 247 13.73 17.33 13.03
C ASN A 247 12.99 16.02 12.72
N GLN A 248 12.06 15.58 13.56
CA GLN A 248 11.35 14.30 13.41
C GLN A 248 9.91 14.51 12.92
N LEU A 249 9.45 13.64 12.03
CA LEU A 249 8.06 13.66 11.52
C LEU A 249 7.00 13.47 12.61
N GLU A 250 7.37 12.76 13.68
CA GLU A 250 6.50 12.50 14.84
C GLU A 250 6.08 13.80 15.54
N ASP A 251 6.85 14.87 15.39
CA ASP A 251 6.57 16.18 16.00
C ASP A 251 5.74 17.09 15.09
N VAL A 252 5.56 16.76 13.80
CA VAL A 252 4.84 17.59 12.82
C VAL A 252 3.34 17.47 13.06
N LEU A 253 2.72 18.57 13.49
CA LEU A 253 1.29 18.59 13.82
C LEU A 253 0.42 19.12 12.69
N VAL A 254 0.92 20.14 11.98
CA VAL A 254 0.28 20.74 10.80
C VAL A 254 1.37 21.00 9.75
N PRO A 255 1.48 20.19 8.70
CA PRO A 255 2.41 20.45 7.60
C PRO A 255 2.00 21.68 6.78
N VAL A 256 2.99 22.45 6.32
CA VAL A 256 2.81 23.61 5.45
C VAL A 256 3.66 23.46 4.21
N GLU A 257 3.04 23.66 3.04
CA GLU A 257 3.72 23.69 1.74
C GLU A 257 3.67 25.11 1.17
N LEU A 258 4.81 25.61 0.68
CA LEU A 258 4.91 26.90 0.01
C LEU A 258 5.26 26.69 -1.48
N LYS A 259 4.62 27.45 -2.35
CA LYS A 259 4.90 27.54 -3.79
C LYS A 259 4.79 29.00 -4.25
N LYS A 260 5.36 29.30 -5.42
CA LYS A 260 5.22 30.64 -6.04
C LYS A 260 3.79 30.87 -6.55
N LYS A 261 3.37 32.13 -6.71
CA LYS A 261 2.01 32.50 -7.16
C LYS A 261 1.62 31.90 -8.51
N ASP A 262 2.55 31.87 -9.48
CA ASP A 262 2.28 31.36 -10.84
C ASP A 262 2.38 29.84 -10.96
N TYR A 263 2.55 29.13 -9.84
CA TYR A 263 2.66 27.68 -9.83
C TYR A 263 1.28 27.02 -9.92
N ASP A 264 1.21 25.83 -10.50
CA ASP A 264 -0.03 25.06 -10.55
C ASP A 264 -0.43 24.66 -9.12
N ASP A 265 -1.61 25.09 -8.65
CA ASP A 265 -2.19 24.70 -7.37
C ASP A 265 -2.18 23.17 -7.20
N ARG A 266 -2.22 22.42 -8.31
CA ARG A 266 -2.14 20.97 -8.27
C ARG A 266 -0.85 20.44 -7.69
N ASP A 267 0.27 21.07 -8.00
CA ASP A 267 1.57 20.64 -7.50
C ASP A 267 1.75 20.96 -6.03
N ALA A 268 1.24 22.10 -5.54
CA ALA A 268 1.23 22.45 -4.12
C ALA A 268 0.45 21.41 -3.30
N ASN A 269 -0.77 21.10 -3.75
CA ASN A 269 -1.67 20.15 -3.08
C ASN A 269 -1.08 18.73 -3.04
N LEU A 270 -0.48 18.28 -4.16
CA LEU A 270 0.20 16.98 -4.22
C LEU A 270 1.47 16.95 -3.37
N CYS A 271 2.22 18.05 -3.29
CA CYS A 271 3.37 18.13 -2.41
C CYS A 271 2.97 18.06 -0.94
N LEU A 272 1.90 18.76 -0.53
CA LEU A 272 1.32 18.66 0.80
C LEU A 272 0.84 17.23 1.12
N ALA A 273 0.11 16.59 0.19
CA ALA A 273 -0.38 15.22 0.35
C ALA A 273 0.77 14.22 0.65
N ARG A 274 1.95 14.41 0.04
CA ARG A 274 3.12 13.59 0.36
C ARG A 274 3.58 13.72 1.81
N TYR A 275 3.54 14.94 2.38
CA TYR A 275 3.84 15.13 3.80
C TYR A 275 2.77 14.52 4.69
N VAL A 276 1.50 14.67 4.32
CA VAL A 276 0.38 14.06 5.04
C VAL A 276 0.51 12.53 5.09
N ASN A 277 0.87 11.88 3.97
CA ASN A 277 1.13 10.43 3.96
C ASN A 277 2.20 10.05 4.98
N GLN A 278 3.29 10.81 5.06
CA GLN A 278 4.36 10.58 6.02
C GLN A 278 3.94 10.85 7.47
N VAL A 279 3.14 11.90 7.71
CA VAL A 279 2.55 12.19 9.02
C VAL A 279 1.67 11.03 9.46
N PHE A 280 0.80 10.50 8.59
CA PHE A 280 0.01 9.30 8.92
C PHE A 280 0.90 8.09 9.26
N VAL A 281 2.04 7.90 8.59
CA VAL A 281 2.96 6.80 8.92
C VAL A 281 3.62 7.01 10.28
N ALA A 282 4.08 8.23 10.57
CA ALA A 282 4.80 8.56 11.81
C ALA A 282 3.87 8.69 13.04
N GLN A 283 2.61 9.10 12.83
CA GLN A 283 1.63 9.34 13.89
C GLN A 283 0.44 8.36 13.70
N PRO A 284 0.56 7.12 14.20
CA PRO A 284 -0.38 6.04 13.89
C PRO A 284 -1.80 6.28 14.41
N THR A 285 -1.96 7.08 15.46
CA THR A 285 -3.26 7.42 16.09
C THR A 285 -3.99 8.58 15.39
N ARG A 286 -3.50 9.08 14.24
CA ARG A 286 -4.19 10.10 13.44
C ARG A 286 -5.38 9.54 12.66
N SER A 287 -6.54 10.16 12.89
CA SER A 287 -7.78 10.00 12.13
C SER A 287 -7.80 10.90 10.90
N TYR A 288 -7.31 12.13 11.04
CA TYR A 288 -7.13 13.11 9.96
C TYR A 288 -5.91 14.01 10.23
N VAL A 289 -5.50 14.77 9.21
CA VAL A 289 -4.40 15.73 9.28
C VAL A 289 -4.86 17.06 8.67
N ILE A 290 -4.72 18.14 9.45
CA ILE A 290 -4.89 19.51 8.94
C ILE A 290 -3.56 19.95 8.32
N GLY A 291 -3.60 20.61 7.16
CA GLY A 291 -2.42 21.16 6.50
C GLY A 291 -2.72 22.49 5.81
N LEU A 292 -1.68 23.23 5.44
CA LEU A 292 -1.80 24.53 4.76
C LEU A 292 -0.99 24.54 3.47
N THR A 293 -1.51 25.20 2.44
CA THR A 293 -0.75 25.55 1.23
C THR A 293 -0.71 27.05 1.05
N PHE A 294 0.46 27.57 0.68
CA PHE A 294 0.65 28.97 0.28
C PHE A 294 1.16 29.03 -1.17
N CYS A 295 0.43 29.68 -2.06
CA CYS A 295 0.84 29.99 -3.43
C CYS A 295 1.06 31.50 -3.54
N GLY A 296 2.28 31.96 -3.31
CA GLY A 296 2.56 33.37 -3.04
C GLY A 296 1.86 33.82 -1.74
N THR A 297 1.01 34.85 -1.82
CA THR A 297 0.19 35.31 -0.69
C THR A 297 -1.18 34.64 -0.61
N SER A 298 -1.53 33.78 -1.57
CA SER A 298 -2.77 33.01 -1.54
C SER A 298 -2.62 31.81 -0.62
N MET A 299 -3.56 31.63 0.30
CA MET A 299 -3.57 30.53 1.25
C MET A 299 -4.78 29.64 1.06
N ARG A 300 -4.64 28.35 1.40
CA ARG A 300 -5.74 27.39 1.53
C ARG A 300 -5.51 26.48 2.73
N LEU A 301 -6.56 26.22 3.50
CA LEU A 301 -6.57 25.23 4.57
C LEU A 301 -7.08 23.90 4.04
N TRP A 302 -6.45 22.81 4.44
CA TRP A 302 -6.78 21.45 4.05
C TRP A 302 -7.04 20.56 5.26
N GLN A 303 -7.96 19.63 5.11
CA GLN A 303 -8.15 18.48 6.00
C GLN A 303 -8.10 17.20 5.17
N PHE A 304 -7.10 16.37 5.43
CA PHE A 304 -6.92 15.05 4.82
C PHE A 304 -7.39 13.95 5.78
N ASP A 305 -8.19 13.01 5.29
CA ASP A 305 -8.76 11.93 6.06
C ASP A 305 -8.65 10.58 5.32
N ARG A 306 -9.35 9.56 5.81
CA ARG A 306 -9.30 8.19 5.27
C ARG A 306 -10.16 7.97 4.02
N SER A 307 -10.86 9.00 3.56
CA SER A 307 -11.70 8.99 2.36
C SER A 307 -11.37 10.12 1.38
N GLY A 308 -10.30 10.87 1.59
CA GLY A 308 -9.84 11.92 0.68
C GLY A 308 -9.33 13.16 1.38
N ALA A 309 -9.60 14.32 0.80
CA ALA A 309 -9.33 15.61 1.41
C ALA A 309 -10.42 16.65 1.10
N ILE A 310 -10.60 17.59 2.01
CA ILE A 310 -11.43 18.78 1.81
C ILE A 310 -10.59 20.03 2.04
N GLY A 311 -10.70 21.00 1.16
CA GLY A 311 -9.97 22.26 1.17
C GLY A 311 -10.92 23.44 1.21
N SER A 312 -10.56 24.45 2.01
CA SER A 312 -11.33 25.70 2.08
C SER A 312 -11.29 26.43 0.75
N GLU A 313 -12.09 27.48 0.59
CA GLU A 313 -11.82 28.50 -0.42
C GLU A 313 -10.40 29.06 -0.25
N SER A 314 -9.72 29.32 -1.38
CA SER A 314 -8.44 30.03 -1.34
C SER A 314 -8.67 31.53 -1.22
N PHE A 315 -7.87 32.19 -0.41
CA PHE A 315 -7.93 33.65 -0.24
C PHE A 315 -6.53 34.25 -0.21
N ASP A 316 -6.39 35.42 -0.84
CA ASP A 316 -5.14 36.20 -0.83
C ASP A 316 -5.05 36.98 0.48
N ILE A 317 -4.07 36.63 1.31
CA ILE A 317 -3.86 37.20 2.65
C ILE A 317 -3.63 38.73 2.57
N LYS A 318 -3.03 39.22 1.47
CA LYS A 318 -2.70 40.64 1.28
C LYS A 318 -3.78 41.42 0.51
N LYS A 319 -4.95 40.84 0.26
CA LYS A 319 -6.03 41.49 -0.49
C LYS A 319 -6.68 42.62 0.30
N ASP A 320 -7.00 42.35 1.57
CA ASP A 320 -7.71 43.25 2.48
C ASP A 320 -7.43 42.85 3.96
N GLU A 321 -7.78 43.74 4.89
CA GLU A 321 -7.56 43.51 6.33
C GLU A 321 -8.40 42.34 6.88
N ASP A 322 -9.55 42.06 6.28
CA ASP A 322 -10.41 40.94 6.65
C ASP A 322 -9.73 39.60 6.36
N ASN A 323 -9.14 39.44 5.17
CA ASN A 323 -8.35 38.27 4.82
C ASN A 323 -7.11 38.11 5.71
N PHE A 324 -6.44 39.22 6.06
CA PHE A 324 -5.31 39.17 6.99
C PHE A 324 -5.75 38.71 8.38
N SER A 325 -6.88 39.22 8.88
CA SER A 325 -7.47 38.80 10.15
C SER A 325 -7.92 37.33 10.13
N LYS A 326 -8.47 36.86 9.00
CA LYS A 326 -8.81 35.45 8.78
C LYS A 326 -7.56 34.56 8.86
N PHE A 327 -6.45 34.97 8.24
CA PHE A 327 -5.16 34.28 8.35
C PHE A 327 -4.68 34.19 9.81
N LEU A 328 -4.66 35.31 10.54
CA LEU A 328 -4.25 35.33 11.94
C LEU A 328 -5.13 34.42 12.82
N THR A 329 -6.44 34.42 12.57
CA THR A 329 -7.39 33.55 13.28
C THR A 329 -7.06 32.07 13.05
N ILE A 330 -6.77 31.66 11.81
CA ILE A 330 -6.35 30.28 11.50
C ILE A 330 -5.06 29.93 12.25
N ILE A 331 -4.06 30.81 12.24
CA ILE A 331 -2.80 30.56 12.95
C ILE A 331 -3.02 30.42 14.46
N LEU A 332 -3.75 31.36 15.08
CA LEU A 332 -4.06 31.31 16.52
C LEU A 332 -4.81 30.02 16.89
N PHE A 333 -5.77 29.60 16.06
CA PHE A 333 -6.48 28.33 16.23
C PHE A 333 -5.53 27.13 16.19
N LEU A 334 -4.67 27.01 15.18
CA LEU A 334 -3.77 25.88 15.06
C LEU A 334 -2.72 25.83 16.19
N LEU A 335 -2.30 27.01 16.69
CA LEU A 335 -1.36 27.12 17.81
C LEU A 335 -1.99 26.75 19.17
N THR A 336 -3.31 26.91 19.32
CA THR A 336 -4.04 26.63 20.57
C THR A 336 -4.77 25.28 20.57
N SER A 337 -4.91 24.65 19.41
CA SER A 337 -5.59 23.37 19.25
C SER A 337 -4.91 22.22 20.00
N ASN A 338 -5.73 21.47 20.75
CA ASN A 338 -5.30 20.24 21.42
C ASN A 338 -5.09 19.08 20.41
N LYS A 339 -4.56 17.95 20.88
CA LYS A 339 -4.31 16.78 20.02
C LYS A 339 -5.60 16.29 19.33
N GLN A 340 -6.73 16.24 20.04
CA GLN A 340 -8.00 15.77 19.48
C GLN A 340 -8.47 16.64 18.30
N VAL A 341 -8.47 17.97 18.46
CA VAL A 341 -8.85 18.93 17.39
C VAL A 341 -7.95 18.82 16.17
N LEU A 342 -6.68 18.47 16.37
CA LEU A 342 -5.75 18.25 15.27
C LEU A 342 -5.92 16.87 14.61
N GLY A 343 -6.76 16.00 15.16
CA GLY A 343 -7.12 14.70 14.58
C GLY A 343 -6.44 13.48 15.19
N PHE A 344 -5.85 13.59 16.39
CA PHE A 344 -5.44 12.41 17.15
C PHE A 344 -6.65 11.73 17.81
N ASP A 345 -6.68 10.40 17.76
CA ASP A 345 -7.68 9.57 18.44
C ASP A 345 -7.59 9.73 19.97
N PRO A 346 -8.61 10.29 20.64
CA PRO A 346 -8.58 10.51 22.09
C PRO A 346 -8.85 9.22 22.90
N SER A 347 -9.19 8.10 22.26
CA SER A 347 -9.29 6.81 22.94
C SER A 347 -7.92 6.21 23.32
N PHE A 348 -6.82 6.74 22.74
CA PHE A 348 -5.46 6.52 23.22
C PHE A 348 -5.13 7.52 24.31
N ILE A 349 -5.04 7.04 25.55
CA ILE A 349 -4.82 7.85 26.73
C ILE A 349 -3.35 7.76 27.12
N ASP A 350 -2.67 8.91 27.17
CA ASP A 350 -1.28 9.01 27.63
C ASP A 350 -1.20 8.65 29.14
N ILE A 351 -0.29 7.75 29.53
CA ILE A 351 -0.07 7.32 30.92
C ILE A 351 1.03 8.19 31.53
N PRO A 352 0.73 9.07 32.51
CA PRO A 352 1.74 9.97 33.08
C PRO A 352 2.87 9.18 33.78
N GLY A 353 4.12 9.53 33.48
CA GLY A 353 5.29 9.04 34.23
C GLY A 353 5.82 7.65 33.86
N GLN A 354 5.20 6.95 32.90
CA GLN A 354 5.72 5.69 32.34
C GLN A 354 6.23 5.91 30.92
N ALA A 355 7.43 6.47 30.76
CA ALA A 355 8.09 6.53 29.46
C ALA A 355 8.60 5.13 29.06
N SER A 356 8.22 4.66 27.87
CA SER A 356 8.80 3.45 27.28
C SER A 356 10.22 3.74 26.78
N THR A 357 11.09 2.73 26.73
CA THR A 357 12.50 2.89 26.36
C THR A 357 12.72 3.37 24.92
N ASN A 358 11.69 3.40 24.07
CA ASN A 358 11.81 3.69 22.63
C ASN A 358 10.79 4.70 22.04
N THR A 359 9.84 5.23 22.82
CA THR A 359 8.91 6.31 22.41
C THR A 359 8.60 7.19 23.62
N GLY A 360 7.88 8.30 23.43
CA GLY A 360 7.33 9.10 24.55
C GLY A 360 6.45 8.29 25.52
N GLU A 361 5.69 9.00 26.36
CA GLU A 361 4.76 8.44 27.36
C GLU A 361 4.00 7.20 26.82
N SER A 362 3.98 6.12 27.61
CA SER A 362 3.23 4.91 27.26
C SER A 362 1.75 5.26 27.13
N GLN A 363 1.06 4.63 26.18
CA GLN A 363 -0.36 4.87 25.95
C GLN A 363 -1.18 3.66 26.37
N MET A 364 -2.41 3.89 26.83
CA MET A 364 -3.40 2.83 27.03
C MET A 364 -4.65 3.09 26.19
N ILE A 365 -5.42 2.03 25.96
CA ILE A 365 -6.79 2.10 25.45
C ILE A 365 -7.73 1.42 26.44
N GLN A 366 -8.99 1.86 26.44
CA GLN A 366 -10.07 1.21 27.19
C GLN A 366 -11.02 0.53 26.20
N ILE A 367 -11.38 -0.71 26.48
CA ILE A 367 -12.31 -1.50 25.68
C ILE A 367 -13.48 -2.01 26.53
N GLY A 368 -14.63 -2.19 25.89
CA GLY A 368 -15.84 -2.66 26.55
C GLY A 368 -16.52 -1.58 27.41
N THR A 369 -17.56 -1.98 28.13
CA THR A 369 -18.37 -1.09 28.97
C THR A 369 -18.37 -1.58 30.41
N GLU A 370 -18.60 -0.68 31.37
CA GLU A 370 -18.75 -1.02 32.78
C GLU A 370 -19.88 -2.06 32.98
N PRO A 371 -19.69 -3.10 33.82
CA PRO A 371 -18.57 -3.35 34.74
C PRO A 371 -17.40 -4.16 34.13
N ASN A 372 -17.44 -4.47 32.83
CA ASN A 372 -16.48 -5.35 32.16
C ASN A 372 -15.39 -4.57 31.39
N ARG A 373 -15.17 -3.30 31.72
CA ARG A 373 -14.17 -2.46 31.06
C ARG A 373 -12.77 -3.05 31.30
N GLN A 374 -11.98 -3.13 30.23
CA GLN A 374 -10.60 -3.58 30.30
C GLN A 374 -9.66 -2.49 29.79
N GLU A 375 -8.50 -2.38 30.42
CA GLU A 375 -7.43 -1.44 30.05
C GLU A 375 -6.30 -2.21 29.40
N LEU A 376 -5.94 -1.84 28.17
CA LEU A 376 -4.83 -2.43 27.44
C LEU A 376 -3.72 -1.39 27.30
N ILE A 377 -2.52 -1.71 27.80
CA ILE A 377 -1.34 -0.86 27.68
C ILE A 377 -0.62 -1.22 26.36
N ILE A 378 -0.32 -0.21 25.56
CA ILE A 378 0.32 -0.35 24.25
C ILE A 378 1.83 -0.56 24.44
N ASP A 379 2.33 -1.70 24.00
CA ASP A 379 3.76 -2.06 24.09
C ASP A 379 4.58 -1.43 22.95
N ARG A 380 4.12 -1.67 21.71
CA ARG A 380 4.82 -1.27 20.48
C ARG A 380 3.93 -1.37 19.25
N LEU A 381 4.29 -0.62 18.21
CA LEU A 381 3.70 -0.73 16.88
C LEU A 381 4.19 -2.00 16.17
N LEU A 382 3.28 -2.84 15.68
CA LEU A 382 3.57 -4.04 14.88
C LEU A 382 3.47 -3.77 13.38
N PHE A 383 2.49 -2.98 12.96
CA PHE A 383 2.22 -2.70 11.55
C PHE A 383 1.50 -1.37 11.35
N ARG A 384 1.80 -0.67 10.25
CA ARG A 384 1.07 0.52 9.78
C ARG A 384 1.02 0.53 8.25
N ALA A 385 -0.17 0.60 7.69
CA ALA A 385 -0.38 0.78 6.26
C ALA A 385 0.09 2.17 5.79
N GLN A 386 0.73 2.23 4.62
CA GLN A 386 1.30 3.46 4.03
C GLN A 386 0.35 4.08 2.99
N SER A 387 -0.86 4.44 3.39
CA SER A 387 -1.83 5.16 2.54
C SER A 387 -2.50 6.29 3.31
N ILE A 388 -2.98 7.30 2.59
CA ILE A 388 -3.85 8.36 3.13
C ILE A 388 -5.26 7.80 3.23
N CYS A 389 -5.84 7.45 2.08
CA CYS A 389 -7.16 6.90 1.89
C CYS A 389 -7.19 5.39 2.07
N GLY A 390 -8.35 4.85 2.43
CA GLY A 390 -8.58 3.42 2.60
C GLY A 390 -8.59 3.00 4.06
N ARG A 391 -8.16 1.76 4.33
CA ARG A 391 -8.29 1.16 5.67
C ARG A 391 -7.37 1.77 6.71
N GLY A 392 -6.22 2.33 6.32
CA GLY A 392 -5.24 2.87 7.27
C GLY A 392 -4.83 1.87 8.37
N THR A 393 -4.86 0.56 8.07
CA THR A 393 -4.76 -0.51 9.07
C THR A 393 -3.51 -0.34 9.93
N THR A 394 -3.72 -0.41 11.24
CA THR A 394 -2.65 -0.24 12.23
C THR A 394 -2.78 -1.30 13.28
N CYS A 395 -1.67 -1.99 13.56
CA CYS A 395 -1.63 -3.04 14.55
C CYS A 395 -0.60 -2.70 15.61
N TRP A 396 -0.98 -2.81 16.87
CA TRP A 396 -0.10 -2.68 18.03
C TRP A 396 -0.09 -3.96 18.83
N GLN A 397 1.05 -4.24 19.45
CA GLN A 397 1.10 -5.20 20.53
C GLN A 397 0.69 -4.46 21.81
N ALA A 398 -0.13 -5.11 22.63
CA ALA A 398 -0.57 -4.59 23.91
C ALA A 398 -0.60 -5.69 24.97
N HIS A 399 -0.74 -5.31 26.23
CA HIS A 399 -1.00 -6.23 27.33
C HIS A 399 -2.11 -5.70 28.23
N LEU A 400 -2.75 -6.58 29.01
CA LEU A 400 -3.79 -6.16 29.96
C LEU A 400 -3.14 -5.43 31.14
N SER A 401 -3.71 -4.31 31.56
CA SER A 401 -3.26 -3.59 32.76
C SER A 401 -3.23 -4.54 33.96
N GLY A 402 -2.07 -4.65 34.61
CA GLY A 402 -1.83 -5.60 35.71
C GLY A 402 -1.38 -7.01 35.30
N ASP A 403 -1.32 -7.33 34.00
CA ASP A 403 -0.80 -8.60 33.46
C ASP A 403 0.04 -8.36 32.19
N GLU A 404 1.34 -8.11 32.40
CA GLU A 404 2.30 -7.89 31.32
C GLU A 404 2.59 -9.16 30.49
N LEU A 405 2.29 -10.35 31.01
CA LEU A 405 2.58 -11.62 30.35
C LEU A 405 1.56 -11.94 29.26
N THR A 406 0.30 -11.58 29.49
CA THR A 406 -0.77 -11.80 28.50
C THR A 406 -0.73 -10.70 27.43
N LYS A 407 -0.22 -11.06 26.25
CA LYS A 407 -0.14 -10.16 25.09
C LYS A 407 -1.35 -10.27 24.17
N PHE A 408 -1.71 -9.14 23.58
CA PHE A 408 -2.79 -8.98 22.61
C PHE A 408 -2.29 -8.21 21.38
N VAL A 409 -3.04 -8.32 20.29
CA VAL A 409 -2.94 -7.41 19.14
C VAL A 409 -4.15 -6.49 19.14
N VAL A 410 -3.90 -5.18 19.16
CA VAL A 410 -4.91 -4.15 18.86
C VAL A 410 -4.81 -3.85 17.38
N LYS A 411 -5.90 -4.01 16.62
CA LYS A 411 -5.98 -3.69 15.18
C LYS A 411 -7.04 -2.60 14.99
N ASP A 412 -6.61 -1.42 14.55
CA ASP A 412 -7.50 -0.35 14.11
C ASP A 412 -7.57 -0.28 12.59
N SER A 413 -8.76 -0.04 12.05
CA SER A 413 -8.97 0.15 10.61
C SER A 413 -10.22 1.00 10.29
N TRP A 414 -10.21 1.62 9.11
CA TRP A 414 -11.28 2.46 8.59
C TRP A 414 -12.07 1.73 7.50
N GLN A 415 -13.27 1.25 7.86
CA GLN A 415 -14.05 0.33 7.04
C GLN A 415 -15.35 0.97 6.57
N PRO A 416 -15.80 0.74 5.32
CA PRO A 416 -17.12 1.17 4.90
C PRO A 416 -18.22 0.37 5.62
N ASP A 417 -19.41 0.95 5.76
CA ASP A 417 -20.50 0.33 6.54
C ASP A 417 -21.02 -0.98 5.94
N HIS A 418 -21.08 -1.07 4.60
CA HIS A 418 -21.67 -2.20 3.88
C HIS A 418 -20.87 -3.51 3.95
N ARG A 419 -19.78 -3.59 4.72
CA ARG A 419 -18.97 -4.81 4.87
C ARG A 419 -19.32 -5.57 6.13
N GLU A 420 -19.31 -6.90 6.02
CA GLU A 420 -19.38 -7.80 7.18
C GLU A 420 -18.26 -7.45 8.17
N VAL A 421 -18.59 -7.49 9.46
CA VAL A 421 -17.67 -7.11 10.53
C VAL A 421 -16.68 -8.25 10.76
N GLU A 422 -15.39 -8.01 10.51
CA GLU A 422 -14.31 -8.99 10.74
C GLU A 422 -14.38 -9.62 12.14
N GLY A 423 -14.65 -8.79 13.15
CA GLY A 423 -14.75 -9.23 14.54
C GLY A 423 -15.88 -10.22 14.81
N ASP A 424 -16.99 -10.18 14.06
CA ASP A 424 -18.06 -11.17 14.19
C ASP A 424 -17.63 -12.53 13.62
N MET A 425 -16.95 -12.53 12.46
CA MET A 425 -16.42 -13.75 11.85
C MET A 425 -15.36 -14.40 12.75
N LEU A 426 -14.42 -13.61 13.29
CA LEU A 426 -13.38 -14.12 14.19
C LEU A 426 -13.95 -14.61 15.53
N ARG A 427 -15.03 -13.99 16.03
CA ARG A 427 -15.75 -14.48 17.21
C ARG A 427 -16.31 -15.88 16.95
N GLU A 428 -17.00 -16.09 15.82
CA GLU A 428 -17.52 -17.41 15.42
C GLU A 428 -16.39 -18.44 15.27
N VAL A 429 -15.30 -18.09 14.56
CA VAL A 429 -14.11 -18.93 14.40
C VAL A 429 -13.52 -19.36 15.76
N THR A 430 -13.50 -18.45 16.73
CA THR A 430 -12.99 -18.71 18.09
C THR A 430 -13.93 -19.60 18.88
N GLU A 431 -15.23 -19.35 18.83
CA GLU A 431 -16.26 -20.17 19.49
C GLU A 431 -16.31 -21.60 18.95
N LYS A 432 -16.04 -21.78 17.66
CA LYS A 432 -15.92 -23.09 17.01
C LYS A 432 -14.55 -23.75 17.19
N ASN A 433 -13.63 -23.08 17.89
CA ASN A 433 -12.30 -23.59 18.23
C ASN A 433 -11.47 -24.01 17.01
N ILE A 434 -11.52 -23.19 15.94
CA ILE A 434 -10.71 -23.40 14.74
C ILE A 434 -9.25 -23.16 15.08
N ARG A 435 -8.44 -24.21 14.97
CA ARG A 435 -7.13 -24.27 15.63
C ARG A 435 -6.12 -23.31 15.02
N HIS A 436 -6.09 -23.25 13.69
CA HIS A 436 -5.07 -22.52 12.93
C HIS A 436 -5.55 -21.14 12.46
N MET A 437 -6.42 -20.50 13.23
CA MET A 437 -6.86 -19.11 13.05
C MET A 437 -6.50 -18.27 14.28
N ALA A 438 -6.38 -16.96 14.12
CA ALA A 438 -6.27 -16.05 15.26
C ALA A 438 -7.56 -16.03 16.09
N ARG A 439 -7.37 -16.03 17.40
CA ARG A 439 -8.46 -16.01 18.37
C ARG A 439 -8.90 -14.59 18.70
N TYR A 440 -10.20 -14.40 18.62
CA TYR A 440 -10.92 -13.20 19.00
C TYR A 440 -10.86 -12.95 20.51
N HIS A 441 -10.76 -11.67 20.88
CA HIS A 441 -10.96 -11.19 22.25
C HIS A 441 -12.10 -10.19 22.34
N HIS A 442 -12.06 -9.14 21.53
CA HIS A 442 -13.04 -8.04 21.55
C HIS A 442 -13.09 -7.32 20.21
N HIS A 443 -14.19 -6.67 19.87
CA HIS A 443 -14.24 -5.69 18.79
C HIS A 443 -15.29 -4.63 19.06
N GLU A 444 -15.10 -3.44 18.49
CA GLU A 444 -16.04 -2.33 18.63
C GLU A 444 -15.90 -1.35 17.44
N GLN A 445 -16.96 -0.57 17.24
CA GLN A 445 -16.85 0.70 16.52
C GLN A 445 -16.37 1.74 17.53
N VAL A 446 -15.31 2.47 17.21
CA VAL A 446 -14.72 3.45 18.12
C VAL A 446 -15.70 4.59 18.31
N LYS A 447 -15.89 4.98 19.57
CA LYS A 447 -16.75 6.11 19.97
C LYS A 447 -15.96 7.12 20.76
N VAL A 448 -16.26 8.41 20.55
CA VAL A 448 -15.73 9.52 21.34
C VAL A 448 -16.91 10.34 21.83
N ALA A 449 -17.03 10.50 23.15
CA ALA A 449 -18.18 11.17 23.78
C ALA A 449 -19.53 10.60 23.28
N GLU A 450 -19.66 9.28 23.23
CA GLU A 450 -20.81 8.52 22.72
C GLU A 450 -21.11 8.67 21.21
N GLN A 451 -20.37 9.50 20.47
CA GLN A 451 -20.50 9.62 19.02
C GLN A 451 -19.63 8.59 18.31
N ILE A 452 -20.21 7.91 17.32
CA ILE A 452 -19.47 7.00 16.43
C ILE A 452 -18.46 7.79 15.61
N VAL A 453 -17.22 7.31 15.56
CA VAL A 453 -16.16 7.93 14.76
C VAL A 453 -16.24 7.43 13.31
N ASP A 454 -16.86 8.23 12.45
CA ASP A 454 -16.86 8.05 11.01
C ASP A 454 -16.25 9.26 10.29
N VAL A 455 -15.99 9.14 8.98
CA VAL A 455 -15.39 10.23 8.22
C VAL A 455 -16.38 11.39 8.03
N GLU A 456 -17.62 11.07 7.66
CA GLU A 456 -18.60 12.08 7.27
C GLU A 456 -19.14 12.90 8.45
N SER A 457 -19.69 12.22 9.47
CA SER A 457 -20.41 12.87 10.56
C SER A 457 -19.50 13.32 11.71
N TYR A 458 -18.39 12.61 11.97
CA TYR A 458 -17.45 12.95 13.04
C TYR A 458 -16.23 13.70 12.52
N VAL A 459 -15.42 13.11 11.62
CA VAL A 459 -14.15 13.72 11.17
C VAL A 459 -14.39 15.00 10.37
N ARG A 460 -15.34 15.00 9.44
CA ARG A 460 -15.75 16.19 8.66
C ARG A 460 -16.89 16.98 9.31
N ALA A 461 -17.35 16.52 10.49
CA ALA A 461 -18.40 17.14 11.28
C ALA A 461 -19.67 17.52 10.48
N GLY A 462 -20.02 16.72 9.46
CA GLY A 462 -21.21 16.89 8.65
C GLY A 462 -21.20 18.10 7.70
N ILE A 463 -20.04 18.69 7.42
CA ILE A 463 -19.94 19.79 6.45
C ILE A 463 -20.37 19.33 5.06
N ALA A 464 -21.09 20.19 4.32
CA ALA A 464 -21.55 19.92 2.95
C ALA A 464 -20.41 20.05 1.92
N PHE A 465 -19.35 19.24 2.07
CA PHE A 465 -18.14 19.30 1.26
C PHE A 465 -18.38 19.07 -0.24
N THR A 466 -19.48 18.41 -0.60
CA THR A 466 -19.88 18.19 -2.00
C THR A 466 -20.30 19.48 -2.72
N ASN A 467 -20.51 20.58 -1.99
CA ASN A 467 -20.75 21.90 -2.58
C ASN A 467 -19.47 22.56 -3.10
N GLY A 468 -18.29 22.04 -2.73
CA GLY A 468 -17.02 22.43 -3.33
C GLY A 468 -16.78 21.76 -4.69
N GLU A 469 -15.70 22.14 -5.36
CA GLU A 469 -15.32 21.57 -6.66
C GLU A 469 -14.45 20.32 -6.47
N LYS A 470 -14.70 19.27 -7.27
CA LYS A 470 -13.82 18.08 -7.29
C LYS A 470 -12.48 18.43 -7.93
N PHE A 471 -11.40 18.22 -7.20
CA PHE A 471 -10.05 18.43 -7.67
C PHE A 471 -9.49 17.16 -8.33
N ARG A 472 -8.93 17.31 -9.54
CA ARG A 472 -8.29 16.22 -10.30
C ARG A 472 -6.78 16.26 -10.11
N THR A 473 -6.21 15.14 -9.68
CA THR A 473 -4.75 14.98 -9.49
C THR A 473 -4.06 14.52 -10.78
N THR A 474 -4.84 14.07 -11.77
CA THR A 474 -4.36 13.54 -13.05
C THR A 474 -5.02 14.25 -14.25
N ASP A 475 -4.23 14.49 -15.30
CA ASP A 475 -4.72 15.07 -16.58
C ASP A 475 -5.40 14.02 -17.49
N GLN A 476 -5.13 12.75 -17.24
CA GLN A 476 -5.71 11.66 -18.01
C GLN A 476 -7.12 11.40 -17.52
N SER A 477 -8.08 11.22 -18.43
CA SER A 477 -9.33 10.54 -18.10
C SER A 477 -8.95 9.12 -17.68
N VAL A 478 -8.75 8.90 -16.39
CA VAL A 478 -8.60 7.55 -15.88
C VAL A 478 -9.97 6.91 -16.08
N ASN A 479 -10.10 6.10 -17.14
CA ASN A 479 -11.28 5.25 -17.38
C ASN A 479 -11.32 4.18 -16.29
N SER A 480 -11.57 4.59 -15.06
CA SER A 480 -11.82 3.67 -13.97
C SER A 480 -13.31 3.43 -13.83
N THR A 481 -13.66 2.15 -13.74
CA THR A 481 -14.92 1.66 -13.20
C THR A 481 -14.97 1.78 -11.67
N HIS A 482 -14.00 2.46 -11.03
CA HIS A 482 -14.15 2.81 -9.62
C HIS A 482 -15.11 3.98 -9.55
N SER A 483 -16.13 3.87 -8.70
CA SER A 483 -16.82 5.03 -8.21
C SER A 483 -15.78 5.91 -7.52
N TYR A 484 -15.46 7.04 -8.15
CA TYR A 484 -14.68 8.14 -7.57
C TYR A 484 -15.52 8.95 -6.58
N ASP A 485 -16.47 8.28 -5.95
CA ASP A 485 -17.36 8.91 -5.01
C ASP A 485 -16.84 8.69 -3.61
N PHE A 486 -17.14 9.68 -2.80
CA PHE A 486 -16.84 9.63 -1.39
C PHE A 486 -17.41 8.33 -0.79
N THR A 487 -16.54 7.59 -0.11
CA THR A 487 -16.94 6.43 0.68
C THR A 487 -16.85 6.80 2.14
N ASN A 488 -17.98 6.88 2.84
CA ASN A 488 -17.92 7.05 4.30
C ASN A 488 -17.28 5.80 4.94
N ARG A 489 -16.39 6.03 5.92
CA ARG A 489 -15.63 4.99 6.60
C ARG A 489 -15.74 5.17 8.10
N PHE A 490 -15.94 4.05 8.79
CA PHE A 490 -16.09 3.96 10.23
C PHE A 490 -14.80 3.43 10.83
N HIS A 491 -14.33 4.06 11.92
CA HIS A 491 -13.19 3.58 12.69
C HIS A 491 -13.60 2.37 13.53
N ARG A 492 -13.00 1.22 13.23
CA ARG A 492 -13.24 -0.05 13.93
C ARG A 492 -11.97 -0.52 14.62
N ARG A 493 -12.15 -1.10 15.80
CA ARG A 493 -11.08 -1.66 16.63
C ARG A 493 -11.36 -3.13 16.89
N LEU A 494 -10.35 -3.97 16.69
CA LEU A 494 -10.38 -5.41 16.90
C LEU A 494 -9.22 -5.81 17.81
N ILE A 495 -9.51 -6.62 18.82
CA ILE A 495 -8.53 -7.14 19.77
C ILE A 495 -8.41 -8.66 19.57
N LEU A 496 -7.19 -9.11 19.30
CA LEU A 496 -6.85 -10.52 19.10
C LEU A 496 -5.96 -11.03 20.23
N LYS A 497 -6.13 -12.29 20.62
CA LYS A 497 -5.35 -12.93 21.69
C LYS A 497 -3.96 -13.41 21.23
N ASP A 498 -3.79 -13.54 19.92
CA ASP A 498 -2.64 -14.22 19.35
C ASP A 498 -1.68 -13.23 18.70
N VAL A 499 -0.47 -13.17 19.24
CA VAL A 499 0.65 -12.43 18.68
C VAL A 499 1.57 -13.42 17.98
N GLY A 500 1.90 -13.16 16.72
CA GLY A 500 2.80 -14.00 15.94
C GLY A 500 3.79 -13.16 15.14
N GLU A 501 4.71 -13.85 14.47
CA GLU A 501 5.60 -13.25 13.49
C GLU A 501 5.15 -13.58 12.07
N SER A 502 5.41 -12.70 11.11
CA SER A 502 5.14 -12.99 9.70
C SER A 502 5.90 -14.24 9.25
N ILE A 503 5.27 -15.09 8.44
CA ILE A 503 5.88 -16.29 7.85
C ILE A 503 7.23 -16.04 7.15
N ARG A 504 7.53 -14.79 6.79
CA ARG A 504 8.83 -14.36 6.22
C ARG A 504 10.02 -14.56 7.17
N THR A 505 9.79 -14.75 8.47
CA THR A 505 10.86 -14.93 9.46
C THR A 505 11.36 -16.38 9.57
N VAL A 506 10.73 -17.34 8.86
CA VAL A 506 11.24 -18.73 8.83
C VAL A 506 12.69 -18.79 8.35
N ASP A 507 13.46 -19.65 9.00
CA ASP A 507 14.91 -19.78 8.84
C ASP A 507 15.32 -21.11 8.20
N SER A 508 14.37 -22.00 7.90
CA SER A 508 14.64 -23.31 7.31
C SER A 508 13.50 -23.82 6.42
N PRO A 509 13.82 -24.69 5.43
CA PRO A 509 12.82 -25.35 4.58
C PRO A 509 11.71 -26.10 5.35
N VAL A 510 12.08 -26.80 6.44
CA VAL A 510 11.11 -27.56 7.26
C VAL A 510 10.14 -26.61 7.96
N ARG A 511 10.64 -25.57 8.62
CA ARG A 511 9.81 -24.57 9.31
C ARG A 511 8.85 -23.86 8.35
N LEU A 512 9.28 -23.59 7.12
CA LEU A 512 8.42 -23.01 6.08
C LEU A 512 7.26 -23.94 5.73
N LEU A 513 7.53 -25.22 5.48
CA LEU A 513 6.48 -26.20 5.17
C LEU A 513 5.56 -26.45 6.38
N GLU A 514 6.09 -26.52 7.60
CA GLU A 514 5.28 -26.63 8.83
C GLU A 514 4.33 -25.43 8.99
N ALA A 515 4.84 -24.22 8.78
CA ALA A 515 4.05 -23.00 8.90
C ALA A 515 2.92 -22.93 7.87
N LEU A 516 3.22 -23.22 6.60
CA LEU A 516 2.24 -23.30 5.53
C LEU A 516 1.23 -24.43 5.74
N GLU A 517 1.65 -25.60 6.22
CA GLU A 517 0.75 -26.72 6.53
C GLU A 517 -0.30 -26.30 7.57
N GLY A 518 0.12 -25.65 8.66
CA GLY A 518 -0.80 -25.14 9.67
C GLY A 518 -1.77 -24.11 9.10
N CYS A 519 -1.29 -23.15 8.30
CA CYS A 519 -2.14 -22.15 7.66
C CYS A 519 -3.15 -22.78 6.67
N ILE A 520 -2.73 -23.79 5.88
CA ILE A 520 -3.63 -24.50 4.96
C ILE A 520 -4.70 -25.29 5.73
N LYS A 521 -4.36 -25.89 6.87
CA LYS A 521 -5.37 -26.51 7.76
C LYS A 521 -6.35 -25.48 8.30
N GLY A 522 -5.87 -24.30 8.71
CA GLY A 522 -6.72 -23.19 9.14
C GLY A 522 -7.68 -22.74 8.05
N HIS A 523 -7.18 -22.61 6.82
CA HIS A 523 -7.99 -22.29 5.64
C HIS A 523 -9.03 -23.38 5.34
N GLN A 524 -8.67 -24.66 5.46
CA GLN A 524 -9.59 -25.79 5.29
C GLN A 524 -10.73 -25.77 6.33
N GLU A 525 -10.39 -25.55 7.60
CA GLU A 525 -11.37 -25.48 8.68
C GLU A 525 -12.27 -24.24 8.55
N LEU A 526 -11.71 -23.09 8.15
CA LEU A 526 -12.46 -21.87 7.85
C LEU A 526 -13.46 -22.08 6.70
N LEU A 527 -13.05 -22.78 5.64
CA LEU A 527 -13.94 -23.18 4.55
C LEU A 527 -15.06 -24.10 5.05
N GLY A 528 -14.75 -25.02 5.95
CA GLY A 528 -15.73 -25.90 6.60
C GLY A 528 -16.76 -25.16 7.46
N LEU A 529 -16.40 -24.00 8.04
CA LEU A 529 -17.34 -23.08 8.69
C LEU A 529 -18.16 -22.23 7.72
N GLY A 530 -17.92 -22.37 6.42
CA GLY A 530 -18.65 -21.65 5.39
C GLY A 530 -18.09 -20.25 5.11
N TYR A 531 -16.77 -20.07 5.22
CA TYR A 531 -16.09 -18.82 4.89
C TYR A 531 -14.96 -19.04 3.87
N LEU A 532 -14.84 -18.12 2.91
CA LEU A 532 -13.70 -18.05 2.00
C LEU A 532 -12.83 -16.85 2.36
N HIS A 533 -11.51 -17.05 2.51
CA HIS A 533 -10.60 -16.03 3.05
C HIS A 533 -10.28 -14.92 2.05
N ARG A 534 -9.98 -15.25 0.79
CA ARG A 534 -9.73 -14.32 -0.34
C ARG A 534 -8.51 -13.41 -0.29
N ASP A 535 -7.65 -13.50 0.72
CA ASP A 535 -6.45 -12.66 0.82
C ASP A 535 -5.27 -13.40 1.47
N ILE A 536 -5.00 -14.60 0.98
CA ILE A 536 -3.82 -15.37 1.37
C ILE A 536 -2.56 -14.63 0.88
N SER A 537 -1.76 -14.15 1.84
CA SER A 537 -0.60 -13.30 1.57
C SER A 537 0.46 -13.41 2.68
N LEU A 538 1.70 -12.95 2.41
CA LEU A 538 2.78 -12.96 3.42
C LEU A 538 2.44 -12.20 4.71
N ALA A 539 1.53 -11.22 4.63
CA ALA A 539 1.12 -10.42 5.78
C ALA A 539 0.11 -11.15 6.67
N ASN A 540 -0.62 -12.13 6.12
CA ASN A 540 -1.75 -12.80 6.79
C ASN A 540 -1.41 -14.22 7.29
N LEU A 541 -0.19 -14.69 7.05
CA LEU A 541 0.31 -15.98 7.49
C LEU A 541 1.30 -15.78 8.64
N MET A 542 0.95 -16.30 9.82
CA MET A 542 1.68 -16.05 11.05
C MET A 542 2.33 -17.33 11.60
N ILE A 543 3.55 -17.20 12.09
CA ILE A 543 4.22 -18.19 12.93
C ILE A 543 3.87 -17.86 14.37
N ASN A 544 3.43 -18.86 15.11
CA ASN A 544 3.16 -18.71 16.52
C ASN A 544 4.50 -18.65 17.29
N THR A 545 4.74 -17.53 17.98
CA THR A 545 5.91 -17.36 18.85
C THR A 545 5.66 -17.87 20.26
N GLN A 546 4.40 -18.14 20.61
CA GLN A 546 4.05 -18.81 21.86
C GLN A 546 4.39 -20.29 21.69
N ASN A 547 5.01 -20.90 22.71
CA ASN A 547 5.41 -22.31 22.70
C ASN A 547 4.19 -23.24 22.79
N ASP A 548 3.45 -23.32 21.68
CA ASP A 548 2.29 -24.18 21.47
C ASP A 548 2.67 -25.23 20.41
N PRO A 549 3.04 -26.46 20.83
CA PRO A 549 3.44 -27.53 19.92
C PRO A 549 2.33 -27.91 18.91
N GLU A 550 1.06 -27.67 19.26
CA GLU A 550 -0.09 -28.05 18.44
C GLU A 550 -0.53 -26.94 17.49
N ARG A 551 -0.08 -25.70 17.71
CA ARG A 551 -0.38 -24.54 16.86
C ARG A 551 0.87 -23.73 16.56
N LYS A 552 1.72 -24.27 15.69
CA LYS A 552 2.95 -23.61 15.23
C LYS A 552 2.72 -22.42 14.30
N SER A 553 1.55 -22.33 13.68
CA SER A 553 1.16 -21.25 12.77
C SER A 553 -0.35 -21.08 12.72
N PHE A 554 -0.78 -19.88 12.30
CA PHE A 554 -2.18 -19.52 12.17
C PHE A 554 -2.38 -18.43 11.11
N LEU A 555 -3.61 -18.35 10.58
CA LEU A 555 -4.05 -17.28 9.68
C LEU A 555 -4.68 -16.12 10.45
N ILE A 556 -4.55 -14.93 9.89
CA ILE A 556 -5.17 -13.69 10.36
C ILE A 556 -5.88 -12.96 9.22
N ASP A 557 -6.59 -11.89 9.56
CA ASP A 557 -7.22 -10.95 8.62
C ASP A 557 -8.40 -11.53 7.81
N LEU A 558 -9.61 -11.40 8.36
CA LEU A 558 -10.85 -11.78 7.68
C LEU A 558 -11.59 -10.58 7.06
N ASP A 559 -10.95 -9.41 6.93
CA ASP A 559 -11.58 -8.15 6.45
C ASP A 559 -12.22 -8.22 5.05
N VAL A 560 -11.80 -9.19 4.25
CA VAL A 560 -12.32 -9.42 2.88
C VAL A 560 -12.84 -10.84 2.68
N ALA A 561 -12.98 -11.59 3.77
CA ALA A 561 -13.62 -12.89 3.75
C ALA A 561 -15.11 -12.74 3.43
N ILE A 562 -15.70 -13.80 2.90
CA ILE A 562 -17.13 -13.87 2.60
C ILE A 562 -17.69 -15.21 3.01
N ARG A 563 -19.02 -15.28 3.21
CA ARG A 563 -19.73 -16.56 3.26
C ARG A 563 -19.53 -17.37 1.98
N TYR A 564 -19.32 -18.67 2.14
CA TYR A 564 -19.05 -19.62 1.05
C TYR A 564 -19.75 -20.97 1.31
N PRO A 565 -20.55 -21.49 0.35
CA PRO A 565 -20.91 -20.88 -0.92
C PRO A 565 -21.74 -19.60 -0.70
N SER A 566 -21.41 -18.53 -1.44
CA SER A 566 -22.12 -17.26 -1.32
C SER A 566 -23.46 -17.34 -2.04
N PRO A 567 -24.57 -16.87 -1.45
CA PRO A 567 -25.83 -16.70 -2.17
C PRO A 567 -25.78 -15.56 -3.20
N ASN A 568 -24.76 -14.69 -3.15
CA ASN A 568 -24.55 -13.58 -4.07
C ASN A 568 -23.25 -13.75 -4.86
N ASP A 569 -23.36 -14.08 -6.16
CA ASP A 569 -22.21 -14.28 -7.04
C ASP A 569 -21.42 -12.99 -7.31
N GLN A 570 -22.02 -11.80 -7.13
CA GLN A 570 -21.32 -10.52 -7.33
C GLN A 570 -20.18 -10.31 -6.32
N ALA A 571 -20.37 -10.75 -5.07
CA ALA A 571 -19.33 -10.65 -4.05
C ALA A 571 -18.10 -11.49 -4.42
N ARG A 572 -18.31 -12.66 -5.05
CA ARG A 572 -17.25 -13.55 -5.54
C ARG A 572 -16.64 -13.08 -6.86
N ALA A 573 -17.39 -12.33 -7.68
CA ALA A 573 -16.89 -11.72 -8.91
C ALA A 573 -15.97 -10.52 -8.65
N THR A 574 -16.04 -9.92 -7.44
CA THR A 574 -15.14 -8.83 -7.04
C THR A 574 -13.72 -9.36 -6.86
N ARG A 575 -12.81 -8.97 -7.76
CA ARG A 575 -11.40 -9.37 -7.72
C ARG A 575 -10.71 -8.79 -6.49
N THR A 576 -10.38 -9.62 -5.52
CA THR A 576 -9.72 -9.22 -4.26
C THR A 576 -8.50 -10.09 -4.00
N GLY A 577 -7.51 -9.55 -3.30
CA GLY A 577 -6.28 -10.24 -2.89
C GLY A 577 -5.02 -9.43 -3.16
N THR A 578 -3.89 -9.85 -2.61
CA THR A 578 -2.57 -9.32 -3.00
C THR A 578 -2.23 -9.72 -4.43
N LYS A 579 -2.05 -8.75 -5.33
CA LYS A 579 -1.84 -8.97 -6.78
C LYS A 579 -0.79 -10.03 -7.11
N VAL A 580 0.36 -10.05 -6.41
CA VAL A 580 1.44 -11.01 -6.70
C VAL A 580 1.08 -12.44 -6.28
N PHE A 581 0.15 -12.63 -5.34
CA PHE A 581 -0.31 -13.94 -4.87
C PHE A 581 -1.63 -14.37 -5.51
N MET A 582 -2.35 -13.48 -6.20
CA MET A 582 -3.58 -13.83 -6.91
C MET A 582 -3.38 -15.00 -7.88
N SER A 583 -4.38 -15.89 -7.92
CA SER A 583 -4.39 -17.03 -8.85
C SER A 583 -4.42 -16.57 -10.32
N ILE A 584 -4.04 -17.47 -11.22
CA ILE A 584 -4.16 -17.26 -12.67
C ILE A 584 -5.64 -16.97 -13.04
N ASN A 585 -6.61 -17.64 -12.44
CA ASN A 585 -8.02 -17.41 -12.78
C ASN A 585 -8.49 -16.02 -12.35
N LEU A 586 -8.11 -15.56 -11.16
CA LEU A 586 -8.42 -14.22 -10.68
C LEU A 586 -7.74 -13.14 -11.51
N LEU A 587 -6.48 -13.34 -11.92
CA LEU A 587 -5.78 -12.42 -12.81
C LEU A 587 -6.45 -12.31 -14.19
N ALA A 588 -6.99 -13.42 -14.71
CA ALA A 588 -7.73 -13.46 -15.97
C ALA A 588 -9.12 -12.79 -15.88
N GLY A 589 -9.70 -12.69 -14.68
CA GLY A 589 -11.03 -12.07 -14.48
C GLY A 589 -12.20 -12.85 -15.03
N LYS A 590 -12.02 -14.14 -15.31
CA LYS A 590 -13.03 -14.96 -15.99
C LYS A 590 -13.96 -15.67 -15.01
N ASP A 591 -13.45 -15.99 -13.82
CA ASP A 591 -14.16 -16.80 -12.83
C ASP A 591 -14.30 -16.07 -11.50
N ALA A 592 -15.39 -16.40 -10.80
CA ALA A 592 -15.60 -15.96 -9.44
C ALA A 592 -14.62 -16.66 -8.48
N HIS A 593 -14.14 -15.91 -7.47
CA HIS A 593 -13.20 -16.42 -6.46
C HIS A 593 -13.75 -17.68 -5.77
N ASN A 594 -12.90 -18.70 -5.63
CA ASN A 594 -13.19 -19.92 -4.87
C ASN A 594 -11.97 -20.38 -4.03
N PHE A 595 -12.14 -21.47 -3.27
CA PHE A 595 -11.09 -22.01 -2.39
C PHE A 595 -9.82 -22.46 -3.13
N VAL A 596 -9.91 -22.83 -4.41
CA VAL A 596 -8.76 -23.20 -5.23
C VAL A 596 -7.88 -21.98 -5.53
N ASP A 597 -8.49 -20.80 -5.67
CA ASP A 597 -7.75 -19.55 -5.84
C ASP A 597 -6.90 -19.22 -4.60
N ASP A 598 -7.46 -19.42 -3.39
CA ASP A 598 -6.72 -19.25 -2.14
C ASP A 598 -5.59 -20.30 -1.98
N LEU A 599 -5.82 -21.54 -2.42
CA LEU A 599 -4.80 -22.60 -2.44
C LEU A 599 -3.66 -22.29 -3.44
N GLU A 600 -3.98 -21.73 -4.61
CA GLU A 600 -2.96 -21.26 -5.55
C GLU A 600 -2.17 -20.07 -4.95
N SER A 601 -2.82 -19.20 -4.18
CA SER A 601 -2.13 -18.14 -3.43
C SER A 601 -1.12 -18.69 -2.41
N PHE A 602 -1.43 -19.79 -1.71
CA PHE A 602 -0.44 -20.47 -0.86
C PHE A 602 0.79 -20.96 -1.66
N PHE A 603 0.58 -21.48 -2.87
CA PHE A 603 1.68 -21.85 -3.77
C PHE A 603 2.54 -20.62 -4.11
N TRP A 604 1.93 -19.50 -4.50
CA TRP A 604 2.69 -18.28 -4.83
C TRP A 604 3.41 -17.68 -3.61
N VAL A 605 2.84 -17.80 -2.41
CA VAL A 605 3.52 -17.41 -1.16
C VAL A 605 4.75 -18.30 -0.90
N LEU A 606 4.63 -19.63 -1.05
CA LEU A 606 5.75 -20.56 -0.93
C LEU A 606 6.89 -20.18 -1.90
N ILE A 607 6.57 -19.99 -3.18
CA ILE A 607 7.53 -19.60 -4.21
C ILE A 607 8.20 -18.26 -3.87
N TRP A 608 7.42 -17.28 -3.43
CA TRP A 608 7.95 -15.96 -3.08
C TRP A 608 8.95 -16.03 -1.93
N ILE A 609 8.64 -16.76 -0.86
CA ILE A 609 9.57 -16.95 0.25
C ILE A 609 10.85 -17.63 -0.22
N CYS A 610 10.73 -18.71 -1.01
CA CYS A 610 11.89 -19.46 -1.49
C CYS A 610 12.83 -18.65 -2.39
N ILE A 611 12.33 -17.63 -3.08
CA ILE A 611 13.11 -16.77 -4.00
C ILE A 611 13.65 -15.51 -3.31
N HIS A 612 12.84 -14.89 -2.44
CA HIS A 612 13.16 -13.58 -1.90
C HIS A 612 13.75 -13.60 -0.49
N TYR A 613 13.62 -14.72 0.23
CA TYR A 613 14.06 -14.84 1.62
C TYR A 613 15.12 -15.96 1.79
N PRO A 614 16.03 -15.81 2.76
CA PRO A 614 16.32 -14.58 3.49
C PRO A 614 16.93 -13.53 2.53
N LYS A 615 16.61 -12.24 2.76
CA LYS A 615 16.88 -11.15 1.78
C LYS A 615 18.35 -11.06 1.34
N HIS A 616 19.30 -11.37 2.22
CA HIS A 616 20.74 -11.31 1.94
C HIS A 616 21.25 -12.43 1.01
N GLN A 617 20.46 -13.49 0.80
CA GLN A 617 20.81 -14.61 -0.09
C GLN A 617 20.08 -14.55 -1.44
N ARG A 618 19.36 -13.45 -1.70
CA ARG A 618 18.58 -13.28 -2.92
C ARG A 618 19.51 -13.23 -4.14
N THR A 619 19.36 -14.18 -5.04
CA THR A 619 20.23 -14.37 -6.22
C THR A 619 19.75 -13.59 -7.45
N THR A 620 18.47 -13.21 -7.51
CA THR A 620 17.90 -12.47 -8.65
C THR A 620 17.16 -11.21 -8.19
N PRO A 621 17.62 -10.00 -8.59
CA PRO A 621 16.98 -8.75 -8.18
C PRO A 621 15.61 -8.50 -8.84
N ASN A 622 15.17 -9.29 -9.82
CA ASN A 622 14.14 -8.84 -10.78
C ASN A 622 12.72 -9.46 -10.65
N LEU A 623 12.46 -10.38 -9.71
CA LEU A 623 11.08 -10.87 -9.46
C LEU A 623 10.22 -9.95 -8.57
N THR A 624 10.79 -8.85 -8.07
CA THR A 624 10.06 -7.86 -7.26
C THR A 624 9.03 -7.04 -8.04
N ASP A 625 9.12 -7.04 -9.38
CA ASP A 625 8.35 -6.15 -10.23
C ASP A 625 6.93 -6.71 -10.52
N TRP A 626 6.59 -7.90 -10.00
CA TRP A 626 5.25 -8.48 -10.14
C TRP A 626 4.14 -7.55 -9.60
N ASN A 627 4.45 -6.74 -8.58
CA ASN A 627 3.53 -5.72 -8.08
C ASN A 627 3.18 -4.68 -9.17
N GLN A 628 4.17 -4.28 -9.97
CA GLN A 628 4.05 -3.24 -10.99
C GLN A 628 3.66 -3.79 -12.36
N THR A 629 3.93 -5.08 -12.59
CA THR A 629 3.63 -5.79 -13.84
C THR A 629 2.12 -5.79 -14.10
N PRO A 630 1.63 -5.38 -15.28
CA PRO A 630 0.21 -5.44 -15.61
C PRO A 630 -0.39 -6.84 -15.35
N MET A 631 -1.63 -6.91 -14.84
CA MET A 631 -2.23 -8.18 -14.42
C MET A 631 -2.22 -9.24 -15.52
N GLU A 632 -2.46 -8.83 -16.76
CA GLU A 632 -2.48 -9.73 -17.90
C GLU A 632 -1.08 -10.27 -18.26
N THR A 633 -0.04 -9.46 -18.08
CA THR A 633 1.34 -9.94 -18.22
C THR A 633 1.70 -10.89 -17.08
N LEU A 634 1.32 -10.54 -15.84
CA LEU A 634 1.55 -11.39 -14.67
C LEU A 634 0.83 -12.74 -14.80
N LEU A 635 -0.38 -12.75 -15.36
CA LEU A 635 -1.12 -13.96 -15.70
C LEU A 635 -0.29 -14.91 -16.57
N GLN A 636 0.26 -14.40 -17.68
CA GLN A 636 1.03 -15.23 -18.61
C GLN A 636 2.34 -15.72 -17.99
N ILE A 637 3.02 -14.87 -17.22
CA ILE A 637 4.22 -15.25 -16.45
C ILE A 637 3.90 -16.43 -15.53
N LYS A 638 2.81 -16.33 -14.75
CA LYS A 638 2.40 -17.39 -13.83
C LYS A 638 2.02 -18.69 -14.55
N ARG A 639 1.32 -18.60 -15.69
CA ARG A 639 1.03 -19.77 -16.55
C ARG A 639 2.30 -20.46 -17.02
N GLY A 640 3.26 -19.70 -17.53
CA GLY A 640 4.55 -20.23 -17.96
C GLY A 640 5.28 -20.96 -16.84
N PHE A 641 5.28 -20.39 -15.64
CA PHE A 641 5.91 -21.00 -14.47
C PHE A 641 5.18 -22.22 -13.91
N LEU A 642 3.84 -22.29 -13.98
CA LEU A 642 3.12 -23.52 -13.63
C LEU A 642 3.34 -24.62 -14.66
N ALA A 643 3.50 -24.28 -15.94
CA ALA A 643 3.86 -25.25 -16.99
C ALA A 643 5.31 -25.76 -16.87
N HIS A 644 6.23 -24.91 -16.41
CA HIS A 644 7.65 -25.22 -16.27
C HIS A 644 8.18 -24.88 -14.86
N PRO A 645 7.71 -25.58 -13.80
CA PRO A 645 8.02 -25.21 -12.41
C PRO A 645 9.49 -25.37 -12.01
N ARG A 646 10.30 -26.08 -12.81
CA ARG A 646 11.75 -26.15 -12.61
C ARG A 646 12.42 -24.77 -12.75
N ASP A 647 11.89 -23.91 -13.62
CA ASP A 647 12.41 -22.55 -13.82
C ASP A 647 12.21 -21.66 -12.59
N LEU A 648 11.18 -21.94 -11.78
CA LEU A 648 11.00 -21.32 -10.46
C LEU A 648 12.04 -21.82 -9.47
N THR A 649 12.17 -23.14 -9.32
CA THR A 649 13.08 -23.74 -8.33
C THR A 649 14.54 -23.40 -8.59
N ALA A 650 14.93 -23.17 -9.85
CA ALA A 650 16.26 -22.70 -10.22
C ALA A 650 16.63 -21.34 -9.60
N LYS A 651 15.63 -20.50 -9.32
CA LYS A 651 15.76 -19.14 -8.77
C LYS A 651 15.75 -19.09 -7.24
N PHE A 652 15.57 -20.22 -6.56
CA PHE A 652 15.55 -20.27 -5.10
C PHE A 652 16.86 -19.76 -4.49
N THR A 653 16.76 -19.15 -3.32
CA THR A 653 17.93 -18.78 -2.53
C THR A 653 18.70 -20.03 -2.10
N PRO A 654 20.02 -19.92 -1.85
CA PRO A 654 20.84 -21.02 -1.34
C PRO A 654 20.20 -21.83 -0.21
N LEU A 655 19.53 -21.19 0.75
CA LEU A 655 18.81 -21.86 1.85
C LEU A 655 17.81 -22.92 1.36
N TYR A 656 17.04 -22.61 0.32
CA TYR A 656 15.95 -23.47 -0.16
C TYR A 656 16.38 -24.37 -1.32
N LYS A 657 17.31 -23.91 -2.15
CA LYS A 657 17.77 -24.61 -3.36
C LYS A 657 18.46 -25.94 -3.08
N GLN A 658 19.02 -26.12 -1.88
CA GLN A 658 19.71 -27.35 -1.50
C GLN A 658 18.75 -28.49 -1.08
N SER A 659 17.50 -28.17 -0.75
CA SER A 659 16.53 -29.17 -0.29
C SER A 659 15.82 -29.86 -1.46
N LYS A 660 16.25 -31.09 -1.79
CA LYS A 660 15.61 -31.93 -2.82
C LYS A 660 14.15 -32.24 -2.48
N ALA A 661 13.84 -32.47 -1.21
CA ALA A 661 12.49 -32.71 -0.72
C ALA A 661 11.58 -31.48 -0.95
N LEU A 662 12.11 -30.27 -0.72
CA LEU A 662 11.36 -29.02 -0.95
C LEU A 662 11.09 -28.82 -2.44
N ILE A 663 12.11 -29.03 -3.27
CA ILE A 663 11.98 -28.94 -4.72
C ILE A 663 10.90 -29.91 -5.20
N THR A 664 10.94 -31.17 -4.74
CA THR A 664 9.93 -32.18 -5.10
C THR A 664 8.53 -31.76 -4.65
N CYS A 665 8.38 -31.24 -3.43
CA CYS A 665 7.12 -30.70 -2.93
C CYS A 665 6.57 -29.59 -3.84
N VAL A 666 7.41 -28.64 -4.24
CA VAL A 666 7.03 -27.53 -5.14
C VAL A 666 6.58 -28.04 -6.50
N LEU A 667 7.31 -28.99 -7.08
CA LEU A 667 6.96 -29.57 -8.40
C LEU A 667 5.61 -30.28 -8.35
N LEU A 668 5.36 -31.08 -7.31
CA LEU A 668 4.06 -31.76 -7.13
C LEU A 668 2.92 -30.78 -6.86
N PHE A 669 3.16 -29.72 -6.07
CA PHE A 669 2.15 -28.70 -5.84
C PHE A 669 1.81 -27.94 -7.13
N ALA A 670 2.81 -27.59 -7.92
CA ALA A 670 2.61 -26.97 -9.24
C ALA A 670 1.81 -27.88 -10.18
N GLU A 671 2.10 -29.18 -10.20
CA GLU A 671 1.37 -30.17 -11.01
C GLU A 671 -0.12 -30.22 -10.63
N ILE A 672 -0.44 -30.23 -9.33
CA ILE A 672 -1.83 -30.19 -8.85
C ILE A 672 -2.52 -28.91 -9.31
N MET A 673 -1.88 -27.75 -9.14
CA MET A 673 -2.45 -26.44 -9.52
C MET A 673 -2.59 -26.26 -11.04
N ALA A 674 -1.69 -26.84 -11.82
CA ALA A 674 -1.74 -26.81 -13.28
C ALA A 674 -2.80 -27.76 -13.87
N GLY A 675 -3.37 -28.66 -13.06
CA GLY A 675 -4.35 -29.64 -13.50
C GLY A 675 -5.61 -28.98 -14.10
N PRO A 676 -6.05 -29.34 -15.32
CA PRO A 676 -7.16 -28.67 -16.01
C PRO A 676 -8.51 -28.81 -15.30
N SER A 677 -8.64 -29.78 -14.38
CA SER A 677 -9.84 -30.03 -13.60
C SER A 677 -9.71 -29.64 -12.12
N VAL A 678 -8.63 -28.97 -11.71
CA VAL A 678 -8.37 -28.64 -10.30
C VAL A 678 -9.54 -27.90 -9.64
N ARG A 679 -10.17 -26.96 -10.36
CA ARG A 679 -11.35 -26.20 -9.89
C ARG A 679 -12.62 -27.04 -9.71
N LYS A 680 -12.67 -28.24 -10.28
CA LYS A 680 -13.81 -29.17 -10.21
C LYS A 680 -13.60 -30.26 -9.16
N LEU A 681 -12.43 -30.31 -8.52
CA LEU A 681 -12.14 -31.28 -7.48
C LEU A 681 -12.95 -30.96 -6.21
N ASP A 682 -13.34 -32.03 -5.51
CA ASP A 682 -13.86 -31.93 -4.15
C ASP A 682 -12.82 -31.26 -3.25
N SER A 683 -13.28 -30.37 -2.36
CA SER A 683 -12.38 -29.59 -1.51
C SER A 683 -11.58 -30.49 -0.59
N ALA A 684 -12.21 -31.47 0.08
CA ALA A 684 -11.54 -32.37 1.01
C ALA A 684 -10.45 -33.20 0.31
N LEU A 685 -10.72 -33.65 -0.91
CA LEU A 685 -9.71 -34.34 -1.72
C LEU A 685 -8.51 -33.44 -2.05
N LEU A 686 -8.76 -32.20 -2.49
CA LEU A 686 -7.69 -31.27 -2.87
C LEU A 686 -6.80 -30.88 -1.68
N TYR A 687 -7.41 -30.54 -0.53
CA TYR A 687 -6.64 -30.28 0.71
C TYR A 687 -5.82 -31.50 1.12
N HIS A 688 -6.39 -32.70 1.05
CA HIS A 688 -5.68 -33.93 1.40
C HIS A 688 -4.45 -34.15 0.52
N GLN A 689 -4.56 -33.96 -0.80
CA GLN A 689 -3.44 -34.09 -1.73
C GLN A 689 -2.30 -33.12 -1.40
N ILE A 690 -2.62 -31.83 -1.19
CA ILE A 690 -1.64 -30.79 -0.87
C ILE A 690 -0.99 -31.05 0.50
N LEU A 691 -1.77 -31.33 1.54
CA LEU A 691 -1.23 -31.59 2.88
C LEU A 691 -0.35 -32.87 2.90
N ARG A 692 -0.67 -33.87 2.08
CA ARG A 692 0.13 -35.09 1.98
C ARG A 692 1.53 -34.82 1.42
N ILE A 693 1.66 -34.02 0.36
CA ILE A 693 2.97 -33.70 -0.22
C ILE A 693 3.82 -32.85 0.74
N PHE A 694 3.20 -31.96 1.53
CA PHE A 694 3.88 -31.19 2.58
C PHE A 694 4.44 -32.11 3.67
N LYS A 695 3.61 -33.01 4.19
CA LYS A 695 4.02 -33.96 5.24
C LYS A 695 5.13 -34.90 4.78
N GLN A 696 5.06 -35.38 3.54
CA GLN A 696 6.09 -36.24 2.96
C GLN A 696 7.43 -35.50 2.89
N ALA A 697 7.44 -34.28 2.34
CA ALA A 697 8.65 -33.48 2.21
C ALA A 697 9.26 -33.10 3.57
N GLN A 698 8.43 -32.78 4.56
CA GLN A 698 8.91 -32.52 5.94
C GLN A 698 9.60 -33.75 6.54
N ARG A 699 9.01 -34.95 6.40
CA ARG A 699 9.64 -36.19 6.90
C ARG A 699 10.99 -36.45 6.26
N GLU A 700 11.08 -36.34 4.93
CA GLU A 700 12.34 -36.53 4.20
C GLU A 700 13.44 -35.55 4.62
N MET A 701 13.07 -34.31 4.96
CA MET A 701 14.03 -33.32 5.46
C MET A 701 14.45 -33.58 6.91
N ILE A 702 13.57 -34.11 7.76
CA ILE A 702 13.87 -34.43 9.16
C ILE A 702 14.72 -35.71 9.24
N GLU A 703 14.41 -36.72 8.43
CA GLU A 703 15.13 -38.00 8.39
C GLU A 703 16.48 -37.91 7.66
N GLY A 704 16.66 -36.88 6.82
CA GLY A 704 17.91 -36.61 6.09
C GLY A 704 18.88 -35.65 6.79
N GLN A 705 18.53 -35.13 7.97
CA GLN A 705 19.40 -34.36 8.88
C GLN A 705 20.12 -35.31 9.84
#